data_AF-A0A432MMS1-F1
#
_entry.id   AF-A0A432MMS1-F1
#
_cell.length_a   1.000
_cell.length_b   1.000
_cell.length_c   1.000
_cell.angle_alpha   90.00
_cell.angle_beta   90.00
_cell.angle_gamma   90.00
#
_symmetry.space_group_name_H-M   'P 1'
#
loop_
_entity.id
_entity.type
_entity.pdbx_description
1 polymer ?
#
loop_
_entity_poly.entity_id
_entity_poly.type
_entity_poly.pdbx_seq_one_letter_code
_entity_poly.pdbx_strand_id
1 'polypeptide(L)'
;MRRGDRRAGPGSAPARTRASAWAWLGIAGLLLAAPATALAQDEADRKIVDIAEPLGFGQKTVEGVGLVIGLAGTGSEPPPSSYRSKLEAEIKRNPELKVEEILADPLKRTSLVVVRAVITAGMAPEDELNVDVLLPPDSETTSLEGGFLVGCWLHEVGIAAQVQLEGKPWVYAYGPILTGNAADPDNPKVGRVLGGGRIKQEIPYVLLIGQRHRSGAVAKQLQDLINRRFQYRDGRFKKGVATAKTDNTIVLNVPERYHHNQLRYLQVLAQIRLAHTPELLESRMERWGQELLEPKTAGEAALKLEALGGIASPVLVKGLESEHPQVRFFSAEALAYLDDSAGSEELARAVVELPEFRTLALAALAAMDQPAGILRLRELMDQADPVVRYGAFNALRVSDPGDPALGRTRVLGLIEERRHADPDDAMAFPIEAQAPSPSRKATAEDPFELYVVRSSGPPMIHLSRSRRREIVLFGRDHELLPPVVLGGTGPILLNAALDDRRIEISRIELTGTPPQILTSSTDLVEVIRTVAALGATYPQVVSILEGAKRQANLVAELAIDAVPSEVEDYDRALLAGEDVVHDEAVSPASFEEEDAPEGAAERRGLGLIRRILPGAGGPGRSAAPSGREGEAEREEEASSPPASRRPGLFSRFLNRAGASELQKP
;
A
#
# COMPACT_ATOMS: atom_id res chain seq x y z
N MET A 1 -68.10 -44.50 54.66
CA MET A 1 -69.06 -43.60 53.98
C MET A 1 -68.80 -43.69 52.48
N ARG A 2 -69.13 -44.80 51.81
CA ARG A 2 -70.33 -45.11 50.98
C ARG A 2 -70.81 -43.95 50.08
N ARG A 3 -70.64 -44.00 48.74
CA ARG A 3 -71.24 -44.82 47.63
C ARG A 3 -72.56 -44.22 47.10
N GLY A 4 -72.58 -43.91 45.78
CA GLY A 4 -73.75 -43.87 44.88
C GLY A 4 -74.80 -42.78 45.16
N ASP A 5 -75.72 -42.42 44.27
CA ASP A 5 -76.18 -43.06 43.03
C ASP A 5 -77.23 -42.15 42.32
N ARG A 6 -77.59 -42.48 41.05
CA ARG A 6 -78.80 -42.09 40.24
C ARG A 6 -78.73 -40.78 39.43
N ARG A 7 -78.71 -40.80 38.07
CA ARG A 7 -79.68 -41.23 37.02
C ARG A 7 -81.00 -40.44 37.00
N ALA A 8 -81.23 -39.66 35.93
CA ALA A 8 -82.34 -39.81 34.95
C ALA A 8 -82.49 -38.54 34.05
N GLY A 9 -82.53 -38.71 32.71
CA GLY A 9 -83.18 -37.77 31.77
C GLY A 9 -84.71 -37.98 31.78
N PRO A 10 -85.54 -37.25 31.00
CA PRO A 10 -85.37 -37.09 29.55
C PRO A 10 -85.83 -35.73 28.92
N GLY A 11 -85.46 -35.52 27.65
CA GLY A 11 -86.41 -35.21 26.56
C GLY A 11 -87.08 -33.83 26.41
N SER A 12 -86.70 -33.14 25.32
CA SER A 12 -87.51 -32.31 24.39
C SER A 12 -88.07 -30.92 24.80
N ALA A 13 -87.37 -29.90 24.26
CA ALA A 13 -87.73 -28.60 23.63
C ALA A 13 -89.24 -28.25 23.36
N PRO A 14 -89.65 -26.97 23.09
CA PRO A 14 -88.84 -25.92 22.44
C PRO A 14 -89.07 -24.42 22.80
N ALA A 15 -88.21 -23.61 22.16
CA ALA A 15 -88.46 -22.29 21.56
C ALA A 15 -88.26 -20.99 22.36
N ARG A 16 -87.12 -20.34 22.00
CA ARG A 16 -86.92 -18.90 21.70
C ARG A 16 -87.03 -17.95 22.91
N THR A 17 -86.01 -17.18 23.26
CA THR A 17 -85.33 -16.17 22.42
C THR A 17 -84.01 -15.72 23.05
N ARG A 18 -82.93 -15.62 22.26
CA ARG A 18 -82.07 -14.43 22.11
C ARG A 18 -80.71 -14.80 21.49
N ALA A 19 -80.36 -14.05 20.44
CA ALA A 19 -79.02 -13.55 20.03
C ALA A 19 -77.85 -14.56 19.95
N SER A 20 -76.94 -14.52 18.98
CA SER A 20 -76.67 -13.62 17.86
C SER A 20 -75.51 -14.24 17.08
N ALA A 21 -75.60 -14.16 15.75
CA ALA A 21 -74.50 -14.13 14.79
C ALA A 21 -73.33 -15.13 14.96
N TRP A 22 -73.46 -16.26 14.27
CA TRP A 22 -72.33 -16.97 13.67
C TRP A 22 -71.98 -16.31 12.33
N ALA A 23 -70.72 -15.96 12.12
CA ALA A 23 -69.96 -16.11 10.88
C ALA A 23 -68.61 -15.39 11.05
N TRP A 24 -67.55 -15.93 10.45
CA TRP A 24 -66.13 -15.52 10.53
C TRP A 24 -65.30 -16.25 11.59
N LEU A 25 -65.28 -17.57 11.50
CA LEU A 25 -64.26 -18.44 12.09
C LEU A 25 -63.53 -19.14 10.92
N GLY A 26 -62.50 -18.48 10.42
CA GLY A 26 -61.66 -18.95 9.33
C GLY A 26 -60.95 -17.75 8.69
N ILE A 27 -59.62 -17.74 8.70
CA ILE A 27 -58.72 -16.64 8.25
C ILE A 27 -58.36 -15.61 9.35
N ALA A 28 -57.98 -16.05 10.55
CA ALA A 28 -57.28 -15.19 11.52
C ALA A 28 -56.09 -15.91 12.22
N GLY A 29 -55.56 -16.97 11.61
CA GLY A 29 -54.44 -17.76 12.15
C GLY A 29 -53.13 -17.64 11.37
N LEU A 30 -53.10 -16.87 10.28
CA LEU A 30 -51.97 -16.84 9.35
C LEU A 30 -51.63 -15.41 8.93
N LEU A 31 -51.34 -14.51 9.88
CA LEU A 31 -50.79 -13.18 9.55
C LEU A 31 -50.08 -12.44 10.69
N LEU A 32 -49.74 -13.12 11.80
CA LEU A 32 -49.09 -12.47 12.96
C LEU A 32 -47.72 -13.05 13.35
N ALA A 33 -47.17 -13.98 12.58
CA ALA A 33 -45.83 -14.52 12.83
C ALA A 33 -44.70 -13.77 12.09
N ALA A 34 -45.00 -12.91 11.10
CA ALA A 34 -43.98 -12.30 10.24
C ALA A 34 -43.13 -11.17 10.85
N PRO A 35 -43.63 -10.28 11.75
CA PRO A 35 -42.80 -9.14 12.20
C PRO A 35 -41.81 -9.50 13.32
N ALA A 36 -42.05 -10.56 14.09
CA ALA A 36 -41.15 -10.99 15.17
C ALA A 36 -39.91 -11.73 14.64
N THR A 37 -40.07 -12.54 13.58
CA THR A 37 -38.96 -13.24 12.94
C THR A 37 -38.02 -12.28 12.23
N ALA A 38 -38.56 -11.24 11.58
CA ALA A 38 -37.75 -10.22 10.90
C ALA A 38 -36.91 -9.38 11.88
N LEU A 39 -37.47 -8.97 13.03
CA LEU A 39 -36.73 -8.23 14.07
C LEU A 39 -35.66 -9.10 14.76
N ALA A 40 -35.93 -10.39 14.97
CA ALA A 40 -34.95 -11.34 15.51
C ALA A 40 -33.82 -11.65 14.51
N GLN A 41 -34.13 -11.69 13.21
CA GLN A 41 -33.14 -11.82 12.15
C GLN A 41 -32.24 -10.57 12.03
N ASP A 42 -32.81 -9.37 12.22
CA ASP A 42 -32.08 -8.10 12.20
C ASP A 42 -31.08 -7.99 13.38
N GLU A 43 -31.46 -8.48 14.57
CA GLU A 43 -30.55 -8.56 15.72
C GLU A 43 -29.49 -9.67 15.55
N ALA A 44 -29.84 -10.78 14.89
CA ALA A 44 -28.93 -11.88 14.61
C ALA A 44 -27.88 -11.55 13.52
N ASP A 45 -28.26 -10.79 12.49
CA ASP A 45 -27.37 -10.38 11.38
C ASP A 45 -26.57 -9.10 11.67
N ARG A 46 -26.64 -8.60 12.91
CA ARG A 46 -25.85 -7.45 13.38
C ARG A 46 -24.34 -7.69 13.25
N LYS A 47 -23.65 -6.72 12.67
CA LYS A 47 -22.21 -6.73 12.36
C LYS A 47 -21.38 -6.02 13.43
N ILE A 48 -20.07 -6.26 13.42
CA ILE A 48 -19.12 -5.47 14.25
C ILE A 48 -19.24 -3.96 13.95
N VAL A 49 -19.32 -3.60 12.67
CA VAL A 49 -19.38 -2.19 12.24
C VAL A 49 -20.64 -1.44 12.67
N ASP A 50 -21.70 -2.15 13.05
CA ASP A 50 -22.92 -1.54 13.61
C ASP A 50 -22.74 -1.10 15.08
N ILE A 51 -21.61 -1.47 15.70
CA ILE A 51 -21.27 -1.21 17.10
C ILE A 51 -19.99 -0.39 17.22
N ALA A 52 -18.99 -0.71 16.39
CA ALA A 52 -17.67 -0.12 16.47
C ALA A 52 -17.18 0.34 15.10
N GLU A 53 -16.65 1.56 15.07
CA GLU A 53 -16.11 2.18 13.87
C GLU A 53 -14.56 2.20 13.95
N PRO A 54 -13.86 1.74 12.91
CA PRO A 54 -12.43 1.93 12.81
C PRO A 54 -12.03 3.42 12.77
N LEU A 55 -11.10 3.77 13.66
CA LEU A 55 -10.44 5.07 13.77
C LEU A 55 -9.01 4.93 13.24
N GLY A 56 -8.60 5.86 12.36
CA GLY A 56 -7.22 5.89 11.85
C GLY A 56 -7.05 5.47 10.39
N PHE A 57 -8.10 5.54 9.58
CA PHE A 57 -8.03 5.40 8.11
C PHE A 57 -7.18 6.46 7.41
N GLY A 58 -6.74 7.49 8.14
CA GLY A 58 -5.98 8.59 7.57
C GLY A 58 -4.52 8.22 7.41
N GLN A 59 -4.03 8.33 6.18
CA GLN A 59 -2.62 8.62 5.94
C GLN A 59 -2.23 9.84 6.77
N LYS A 60 -1.27 9.67 7.68
CA LYS A 60 -0.67 10.79 8.39
C LYS A 60 0.60 11.17 7.65
N THR A 61 0.74 12.45 7.33
CA THR A 61 2.01 12.97 6.82
C THR A 61 2.89 13.33 8.01
N VAL A 62 4.10 12.79 8.01
CA VAL A 62 5.18 13.20 8.91
C VAL A 62 6.19 14.03 8.13
N GLU A 63 6.70 15.07 8.77
CA GLU A 63 7.66 16.00 8.16
C GLU A 63 8.82 16.28 9.10
N GLY A 64 9.97 16.54 8.52
CA GLY A 64 11.17 17.01 9.21
C GLY A 64 12.02 17.86 8.28
N VAL A 65 13.00 18.55 8.87
CA VAL A 65 14.01 19.30 8.12
C VAL A 65 15.30 18.50 8.14
N GLY A 66 15.89 18.30 6.96
CA GLY A 66 17.10 17.52 6.77
C GLY A 66 18.21 18.33 6.08
N LEU A 67 19.43 17.80 6.17
CA LEU A 67 20.60 18.27 5.44
C LEU A 67 20.97 17.24 4.38
N VAL A 68 21.14 17.69 3.14
CA VAL A 68 21.73 16.89 2.07
C VAL A 68 23.19 17.27 1.92
N ILE A 69 24.05 16.27 1.78
CA ILE A 69 25.50 16.43 1.55
C ILE A 69 25.92 15.69 0.27
N GLY A 70 27.12 15.98 -0.23
CA GLY A 70 27.69 15.26 -1.38
C GLY A 70 27.22 15.76 -2.74
N LEU A 71 26.56 16.92 -2.79
CA LEU A 71 26.14 17.55 -4.04
C LEU A 71 27.35 18.03 -4.85
N ALA A 72 27.27 17.93 -6.18
CA ALA A 72 28.33 18.31 -7.11
C ALA A 72 28.31 19.82 -7.43
N GLY A 73 28.32 20.68 -6.41
CA GLY A 73 28.28 22.14 -6.57
C GLY A 73 26.89 22.70 -6.91
N THR A 74 25.84 21.88 -6.77
CA THR A 74 24.45 22.22 -7.09
C THR A 74 23.65 22.71 -5.89
N GLY A 75 24.21 22.63 -4.69
CA GLY A 75 23.61 23.08 -3.44
C GLY A 75 23.61 24.60 -3.25
N SER A 76 23.11 25.05 -2.11
CA SER A 76 23.01 26.47 -1.78
C SER A 76 22.95 26.69 -0.27
N GLU A 77 23.47 27.83 0.20
CA GLU A 77 23.22 28.27 1.56
C GLU A 77 21.73 28.60 1.74
N PRO A 78 21.03 28.03 2.72
CA PRO A 78 19.61 28.30 2.91
C PRO A 78 19.41 29.74 3.43
N PRO A 79 18.43 30.51 2.91
CA PRO A 79 18.11 31.83 3.46
C PRO A 79 17.55 31.74 4.90
N PRO A 80 17.59 32.85 5.67
CA PRO A 80 17.01 32.89 7.01
C PRO A 80 15.51 32.57 6.96
N SER A 81 15.14 31.42 7.50
CA SER A 81 13.79 30.87 7.49
C SER A 81 13.54 30.03 8.74
N SER A 82 12.26 29.72 9.03
CA SER A 82 11.90 28.79 10.11
C SER A 82 12.55 27.41 9.91
N TYR A 83 12.63 26.94 8.66
CA TYR A 83 13.32 25.70 8.29
C TYR A 83 14.81 25.75 8.62
N ARG A 84 15.50 26.86 8.30
CA ARG A 84 16.92 27.06 8.66
C ARG A 84 17.10 26.96 10.17
N SER A 85 16.32 27.70 10.96
CA SER A 85 16.44 27.67 12.43
C SER A 85 16.24 26.26 13.01
N LYS A 86 15.32 25.46 12.44
CA LYS A 86 15.12 24.06 12.83
C LYS A 86 16.34 23.19 12.49
N LEU A 87 16.90 23.35 11.30
CA LEU A 87 18.09 22.60 10.90
C LEU A 87 19.30 22.97 11.77
N GLU A 88 19.50 24.26 12.05
CA GLU A 88 20.58 24.73 12.94
C GLU A 88 20.43 24.13 14.35
N ALA A 89 19.20 24.03 14.87
CA ALA A 89 18.93 23.39 16.15
C ALA A 89 19.27 21.89 16.14
N GLU A 90 19.01 21.19 15.04
CA GLU A 90 19.36 19.77 14.88
C GLU A 90 20.87 19.56 14.79
N ILE A 91 21.58 20.35 13.99
CA ILE A 91 23.04 20.26 13.83
C ILE A 91 23.74 20.58 15.17
N LYS A 92 23.25 21.59 15.90
CA LYS A 92 23.77 21.96 17.23
C LYS A 92 23.61 20.86 18.29
N ARG A 93 22.81 19.83 18.06
CA ARG A 93 22.74 18.66 18.96
C ARG A 93 24.06 17.89 18.98
N ASN A 94 24.85 17.95 17.91
CA ASN A 94 26.20 17.41 17.89
C ASN A 94 27.21 18.56 18.07
N PRO A 95 27.87 18.67 19.24
CA PRO A 95 28.79 19.77 19.53
C PRO A 95 30.05 19.78 18.66
N GLU A 96 30.34 18.69 17.94
CA GLU A 96 31.50 18.58 17.04
C GLU A 96 31.26 19.22 15.67
N LEU A 97 30.00 19.49 15.30
CA LEU A 97 29.62 20.04 14.00
C LEU A 97 29.44 21.56 14.07
N LYS A 98 30.16 22.28 13.19
CA LYS A 98 30.01 23.74 13.05
C LYS A 98 28.98 24.07 11.98
N VAL A 99 27.89 24.69 12.41
CA VAL A 99 26.73 24.99 11.57
C VAL A 99 27.10 25.90 10.40
N GLU A 100 27.84 26.97 10.67
CA GLU A 100 28.18 28.00 9.69
C GLU A 100 29.06 27.43 8.58
N GLU A 101 30.02 26.57 8.91
CA GLU A 101 30.91 25.90 7.94
C GLU A 101 30.15 24.90 7.05
N ILE A 102 29.14 24.21 7.61
CA ILE A 102 28.36 23.20 6.89
C ILE A 102 27.32 23.84 5.95
N LEU A 103 26.64 24.89 6.40
CA LEU A 103 25.58 25.55 5.64
C LEU A 103 26.13 26.52 4.60
N ALA A 104 27.23 27.22 4.90
CA ALA A 104 27.88 28.15 3.98
C ALA A 104 29.10 27.51 3.29
N ASP A 105 28.95 26.26 2.83
CA ASP A 105 30.02 25.57 2.10
C ASP A 105 30.32 26.30 0.77
N PRO A 106 31.55 26.84 0.57
CA PRO A 106 31.91 27.54 -0.66
C PRO A 106 31.85 26.64 -1.90
N LEU A 107 31.95 25.32 -1.72
CA LEU A 107 31.87 24.33 -2.80
C LEU A 107 30.44 23.90 -3.12
N LYS A 108 29.43 24.46 -2.44
CA LYS A 108 28.00 24.18 -2.68
C LYS A 108 27.67 22.69 -2.64
N ARG A 109 28.29 21.93 -1.73
CA ARG A 109 28.08 20.48 -1.60
C ARG A 109 26.92 20.12 -0.67
N THR A 110 26.34 21.12 -0.02
CA THR A 110 25.27 20.96 0.97
C THR A 110 24.01 21.71 0.57
N SER A 111 22.86 21.22 1.01
CA SER A 111 21.57 21.87 0.82
C SER A 111 20.58 21.52 1.92
N LEU A 112 19.72 22.48 2.28
CA LEU A 112 18.60 22.26 3.20
C LEU A 112 17.41 21.68 2.43
N VAL A 113 16.81 20.62 2.99
CA VAL A 113 15.63 19.98 2.41
C VAL A 113 14.52 19.78 3.43
N VAL A 114 13.29 19.77 2.93
CA VAL A 114 12.10 19.33 3.67
C VAL A 114 11.86 17.87 3.33
N VAL A 115 11.79 17.04 4.36
CA VAL A 115 11.70 15.59 4.25
C VAL A 115 10.29 15.19 4.66
N ARG A 116 9.57 14.47 3.80
CA ARG A 116 8.19 14.05 4.02
C ARG A 116 8.05 12.55 3.87
N ALA A 117 7.22 11.95 4.72
CA ALA A 117 6.82 10.57 4.55
C ALA A 117 5.35 10.40 4.94
N VAL A 118 4.72 9.38 4.36
CA VAL A 118 3.33 9.02 4.68
C VAL A 118 3.36 7.77 5.53
N ILE A 119 2.74 7.84 6.72
CA ILE A 119 2.56 6.69 7.59
C ILE A 119 1.07 6.33 7.64
N THR A 120 0.79 5.03 7.61
CA THR A 120 -0.56 4.48 7.75
C THR A 120 -0.66 3.65 9.03
N ALA A 121 -1.88 3.48 9.54
CA ALA A 121 -2.12 2.45 10.54
C ALA A 121 -1.77 1.07 9.96
N GLY A 122 -1.34 0.16 10.83
CA GLY A 122 -0.88 -1.19 10.53
C GLY A 122 0.60 -1.32 10.15
N MET A 123 1.37 -0.22 10.03
CA MET A 123 2.81 -0.30 9.75
C MET A 123 3.61 -0.71 10.99
N ALA A 124 4.61 -1.56 10.78
CA ALA A 124 5.50 -2.08 11.82
C ALA A 124 6.93 -1.49 11.70
N PRO A 125 7.78 -1.54 12.75
CA PRO A 125 9.18 -1.10 12.69
C PRO A 125 10.04 -1.82 11.65
N GLU A 126 9.64 -3.02 11.25
CA GLU A 126 10.26 -3.85 10.23
C GLU A 126 9.98 -3.34 8.80
N ASP A 127 8.96 -2.49 8.64
CA ASP A 127 8.64 -1.91 7.35
C ASP A 127 9.62 -0.82 6.94
N GLU A 128 10.09 -0.94 5.71
CA GLU A 128 10.87 0.10 5.05
C GLU A 128 9.92 1.14 4.45
N LEU A 129 10.13 2.41 4.81
CA LEU A 129 9.35 3.52 4.29
C LEU A 129 10.17 4.35 3.31
N ASN A 130 9.57 4.66 2.16
CA ASN A 130 10.13 5.61 1.22
C ASN A 130 9.86 7.03 1.70
N VAL A 131 10.85 7.88 1.50
CA VAL A 131 10.83 9.25 2.00
C VAL A 131 11.02 10.21 0.85
N ASP A 132 10.13 11.18 0.72
CA ASP A 132 10.22 12.24 -0.27
C ASP A 132 11.10 13.37 0.26
N VAL A 133 11.96 13.88 -0.60
CA VAL A 133 12.88 14.98 -0.34
C VAL A 133 12.53 16.13 -1.25
N LEU A 134 12.13 17.25 -0.66
CA LEU A 134 11.67 18.44 -1.36
C LEU A 134 12.55 19.63 -1.00
N LEU A 135 12.79 20.50 -1.96
CA LEU A 135 13.41 21.80 -1.68
C LEU A 135 12.37 22.76 -1.08
N PRO A 136 12.74 23.56 -0.07
CA PRO A 136 11.89 24.64 0.40
C PRO A 136 11.68 25.69 -0.72
N PRO A 137 10.57 26.46 -0.69
CA PRO A 137 10.20 27.37 -1.77
C PRO A 137 11.27 28.44 -2.07
N ASP A 138 12.03 28.86 -1.06
CA ASP A 138 13.07 29.90 -1.18
C ASP A 138 14.47 29.32 -1.46
N SER A 139 14.58 28.05 -1.87
CA SER A 139 15.88 27.42 -2.13
C SER A 139 16.46 27.80 -3.50
N GLU A 140 17.75 28.14 -3.52
CA GLU A 140 18.53 28.36 -4.75
C GLU A 140 19.19 27.06 -5.27
N THR A 141 18.94 25.92 -4.62
CA THR A 141 19.51 24.63 -5.05
C THR A 141 18.99 24.24 -6.42
N THR A 142 19.91 23.82 -7.29
CA THR A 142 19.62 23.51 -8.70
C THR A 142 19.34 22.03 -8.95
N SER A 143 20.00 21.14 -8.19
CA SER A 143 19.84 19.68 -8.30
C SER A 143 20.20 18.98 -6.98
N LEU A 144 19.45 17.93 -6.65
CA LEU A 144 19.68 17.00 -5.54
C LEU A 144 20.45 15.73 -5.96
N GLU A 145 20.87 15.66 -7.23
CA GLU A 145 21.55 14.49 -7.79
C GLU A 145 22.89 14.21 -7.11
N GLY A 146 23.15 12.92 -6.84
CA GLY A 146 24.33 12.48 -6.09
C GLY A 146 24.30 12.80 -4.58
N GLY A 147 23.25 13.46 -4.11
CA GLY A 147 23.08 13.85 -2.72
C GLY A 147 22.85 12.67 -1.77
N PHE A 148 23.21 12.88 -0.52
CA PHE A 148 22.96 11.97 0.58
C PHE A 148 22.24 12.69 1.71
N LEU A 149 21.08 12.18 2.12
CA LEU A 149 20.31 12.71 3.25
C LEU A 149 20.96 12.27 4.57
N VAL A 150 21.43 13.25 5.33
CA VAL A 150 21.87 13.06 6.71
C VAL A 150 20.67 12.75 7.59
N GLY A 151 20.85 11.83 8.54
CA GLY A 151 19.77 11.31 9.38
C GLY A 151 18.95 12.40 10.08
N CYS A 152 17.64 12.40 9.84
CA CYS A 152 16.70 13.36 10.41
C CYS A 152 15.45 12.69 10.98
N TRP A 153 14.87 13.28 12.03
CA TRP A 153 13.62 12.81 12.64
C TRP A 153 12.41 13.51 12.02
N LEU A 154 11.41 12.71 11.63
CA LEU A 154 10.14 13.20 11.12
C LEU A 154 9.06 13.14 12.21
N HIS A 155 8.29 14.20 12.30
CA HIS A 155 7.26 14.42 13.32
C HIS A 155 5.89 14.52 12.66
N GLU A 156 4.83 14.13 13.37
CA GLU A 156 3.47 14.30 12.89
C GLU A 156 3.15 15.79 12.71
N VAL A 157 2.70 16.16 11.51
CA VAL A 157 2.29 17.53 11.21
C VAL A 157 0.79 17.65 11.43
N GLY A 158 0.40 18.29 12.52
CA GLY A 158 -0.98 18.68 12.78
C GLY A 158 -1.19 20.17 12.45
N ILE A 159 -2.22 20.49 11.68
CA ILE A 159 -2.65 21.89 11.50
C ILE A 159 -3.58 22.24 12.67
N ALA A 160 -3.03 22.87 13.71
CA ALA A 160 -3.82 23.53 14.74
C ALA A 160 -3.40 25.00 14.84
N ALA A 161 -4.34 25.91 14.53
CA ALA A 161 -4.20 27.35 14.80
C ALA A 161 -2.90 28.02 14.30
N GLN A 162 -2.51 27.78 13.03
CA GLN A 162 -1.35 28.43 12.37
C GLN A 162 0.02 28.23 13.06
N VAL A 163 0.10 27.33 14.05
CA VAL A 163 1.35 26.94 14.70
C VAL A 163 1.58 25.46 14.40
N GLN A 164 2.71 25.15 13.77
CA GLN A 164 3.13 23.76 13.56
C GLN A 164 3.53 23.16 14.91
N LEU A 165 2.61 22.42 15.52
CA LEU A 165 2.90 21.66 16.73
C LEU A 165 3.75 20.45 16.33
N GLU A 166 4.98 20.38 16.83
CA GLU A 166 5.82 19.19 16.66
C GLU A 166 5.32 18.10 17.59
N GLY A 167 4.67 17.10 17.00
CA GLY A 167 4.27 15.88 17.70
C GLY A 167 5.47 15.01 18.07
N LYS A 168 5.19 13.84 18.64
CA LYS A 168 6.22 12.83 18.92
C LYS A 168 6.93 12.40 17.62
N PRO A 169 8.26 12.14 17.62
CA PRO A 169 8.95 11.61 16.45
C PRO A 169 8.46 10.20 16.12
N TRP A 170 8.13 9.98 14.86
CA TRP A 170 7.58 8.72 14.35
C TRP A 170 8.55 7.96 13.44
N VAL A 171 9.26 8.69 12.56
CA VAL A 171 10.13 8.11 11.53
C VAL A 171 11.52 8.72 11.62
N TYR A 172 12.54 7.88 11.45
CA TYR A 172 13.91 8.32 11.23
C TYR A 172 14.27 8.09 9.76
N ALA A 173 14.69 9.14 9.06
CA ALA A 173 14.97 9.10 7.63
C ALA A 173 16.46 9.36 7.35
N TYR A 174 17.10 8.52 6.52
CA TYR A 174 18.50 8.63 6.13
C TYR A 174 18.75 7.86 4.83
N GLY A 175 19.70 8.31 4.00
CA GLY A 175 20.18 7.52 2.86
C GLY A 175 20.48 8.32 1.58
N PRO A 176 20.90 7.65 0.50
CA PRO A 176 21.21 8.28 -0.77
C PRO A 176 19.93 8.75 -1.48
N ILE A 177 20.02 9.88 -2.19
CA ILE A 177 18.89 10.48 -2.89
C ILE A 177 18.86 10.02 -4.34
N LEU A 178 17.71 9.47 -4.74
CA LEU A 178 17.35 9.29 -6.14
C LEU A 178 16.54 10.51 -6.58
N THR A 179 16.95 11.19 -7.64
CA THR A 179 16.21 12.34 -8.17
C THR A 179 14.91 11.94 -8.84
N GLY A 180 13.97 12.89 -8.86
CA GLY A 180 12.62 12.71 -9.37
C GLY A 180 11.66 12.07 -8.37
N ASN A 181 10.38 12.14 -8.69
CA ASN A 181 9.31 11.47 -7.97
C ASN A 181 8.51 10.57 -8.93
N ALA A 182 7.41 9.96 -8.46
CA ALA A 182 6.60 9.08 -9.30
C ALA A 182 5.89 9.83 -10.45
N ALA A 183 5.56 11.12 -10.27
CA ALA A 183 4.87 11.94 -11.28
C ALA A 183 5.83 12.60 -12.28
N ASP A 184 7.05 12.92 -11.84
CA ASP A 184 8.09 13.59 -12.60
C ASP A 184 9.46 12.95 -12.29
N PRO A 185 9.78 11.82 -12.94
CA PRO A 185 10.98 11.02 -12.65
C PRO A 185 12.31 11.71 -12.99
N ASP A 186 12.28 12.71 -13.87
CA ASP A 186 13.46 13.41 -14.37
C ASP A 186 13.71 14.74 -13.65
N ASN A 187 12.87 15.09 -12.67
CA ASN A 187 13.01 16.35 -11.94
C ASN A 187 14.23 16.34 -10.99
N PRO A 188 15.26 17.16 -11.24
CA PRO A 188 16.46 17.17 -10.40
C PRO A 188 16.24 17.88 -9.05
N LYS A 189 15.15 18.66 -8.90
CA LYS A 189 14.85 19.45 -7.70
C LYS A 189 14.02 18.70 -6.65
N VAL A 190 13.49 17.54 -7.02
CA VAL A 190 12.79 16.63 -6.12
C VAL A 190 13.63 15.36 -6.03
N GLY A 191 13.62 14.72 -4.88
CA GLY A 191 14.26 13.42 -4.71
C GLY A 191 13.47 12.51 -3.79
N ARG A 192 13.90 11.25 -3.75
CA ARG A 192 13.39 10.21 -2.87
C ARG A 192 14.54 9.44 -2.27
N VAL A 193 14.35 9.01 -1.02
CA VAL A 193 15.23 8.04 -0.38
C VAL A 193 14.45 6.73 -0.25
N LEU A 194 14.85 5.74 -1.06
CA LEU A 194 14.19 4.43 -1.11
C LEU A 194 14.62 3.58 0.08
N GLY A 195 13.64 3.11 0.86
CA GLY A 195 13.86 2.35 2.09
C GLY A 195 14.66 3.09 3.18
N GLY A 196 14.75 4.42 3.09
CA GLY A 196 15.53 5.24 4.02
C GLY A 196 14.79 5.60 5.31
N GLY A 197 13.47 5.42 5.35
CA GLY A 197 12.63 5.70 6.50
C GLY A 197 12.46 4.46 7.38
N ARG A 198 12.80 4.58 8.67
CA ARG A 198 12.55 3.56 9.69
C ARG A 198 11.52 4.04 10.70
N ILE A 199 10.50 3.22 10.92
CA ILE A 199 9.41 3.51 11.86
C ILE A 199 9.87 3.15 13.28
N LYS A 200 9.60 4.04 14.24
CA LYS A 200 10.05 3.85 15.63
C LYS A 200 9.22 2.83 16.42
N GLN A 201 7.93 2.76 16.14
CA GLN A 201 6.97 1.93 16.87
C GLN A 201 5.81 1.54 15.96
N GLU A 202 5.27 0.34 16.16
CA GLU A 202 4.08 -0.14 15.46
C GLU A 202 2.93 0.87 15.60
N ILE A 203 2.22 1.12 14.50
CA ILE A 203 1.07 2.03 14.45
C ILE A 203 -0.18 1.16 14.43
N PRO A 204 -0.80 0.81 15.57
CA PRO A 204 -1.91 -0.13 15.55
C PRO A 204 -3.19 0.50 14.99
N TYR A 205 -4.09 -0.35 14.50
CA TYR A 205 -5.45 0.06 14.21
C TYR A 205 -6.25 0.20 15.50
N VAL A 206 -7.22 1.11 15.51
CA VAL A 206 -8.09 1.33 16.67
C VAL A 206 -9.54 1.23 16.22
N LEU A 207 -10.35 0.42 16.90
CA LEU A 207 -11.80 0.47 16.79
C LEU A 207 -12.37 1.29 17.95
N LEU A 208 -13.23 2.25 17.62
CA LEU A 208 -14.00 3.00 18.59
C LEU A 208 -15.41 2.44 18.69
N ILE A 209 -15.82 2.05 19.89
CA ILE A 209 -17.18 1.62 20.15
C ILE A 209 -18.07 2.87 20.23
N GLY A 210 -19.15 2.88 19.46
CA GLY A 210 -20.11 3.98 19.43
C GLY A 210 -20.70 4.25 20.81
N GLN A 211 -21.04 5.52 21.09
CA GLN A 211 -21.49 5.94 22.43
C GLN A 211 -22.67 5.12 22.98
N ARG A 212 -23.58 4.68 22.10
CA ARG A 212 -24.77 3.86 22.45
C ARG A 212 -24.42 2.45 22.96
N HIS A 213 -23.24 1.95 22.63
CA HIS A 213 -22.81 0.58 22.94
C HIS A 213 -21.57 0.55 23.82
N ARG A 214 -21.17 1.70 24.36
CA ARG A 214 -20.02 1.85 25.25
C ARG A 214 -20.23 1.06 26.53
N SER A 215 -19.52 -0.05 26.66
CA SER A 215 -19.58 -0.94 27.83
C SER A 215 -18.37 -1.86 27.82
N GLY A 216 -17.77 -2.09 28.99
CA GLY A 216 -16.67 -3.04 29.13
C GLY A 216 -17.04 -4.47 28.73
N ALA A 217 -18.31 -4.86 28.93
CA ALA A 217 -18.81 -6.17 28.50
C ALA A 217 -18.88 -6.29 26.97
N VAL A 218 -19.35 -5.24 26.29
CA VAL A 218 -19.40 -5.19 24.82
C VAL A 218 -17.99 -5.18 24.24
N ALA A 219 -17.08 -4.38 24.81
CA ALA A 219 -15.68 -4.35 24.40
C ALA A 219 -15.03 -5.73 24.52
N LYS A 220 -15.29 -6.45 25.62
CA LYS A 220 -14.79 -7.81 25.84
C LYS A 220 -15.41 -8.82 24.87
N GLN A 221 -16.71 -8.73 24.63
CA GLN A 221 -17.41 -9.58 23.65
C GLN A 221 -16.84 -9.39 22.25
N LEU A 222 -16.65 -8.14 21.80
CA LEU A 222 -16.05 -7.84 20.50
C LEU A 222 -14.61 -8.34 20.41
N GLN A 223 -13.81 -8.14 21.46
CA GLN A 223 -12.45 -8.68 21.53
C GLN A 223 -12.44 -10.20 21.34
N ASP A 224 -13.29 -10.93 22.08
CA ASP A 224 -13.32 -12.39 22.04
C ASP A 224 -13.83 -12.91 20.69
N LEU A 225 -14.78 -12.22 20.07
CA LEU A 225 -15.30 -12.52 18.73
C LEU A 225 -14.21 -12.36 17.66
N ILE A 226 -13.51 -11.22 17.64
CA ILE A 226 -12.42 -10.96 16.69
C ILE A 226 -11.29 -11.98 16.90
N ASN A 227 -10.92 -12.26 18.15
CA ASN A 227 -9.85 -13.22 18.47
C ASN A 227 -10.21 -14.69 18.19
N ARG A 228 -11.50 -15.03 18.07
CA ARG A 228 -11.90 -16.36 17.60
C ARG A 228 -11.61 -16.52 16.11
N ARG A 229 -11.84 -15.48 15.31
CA ARG A 229 -11.61 -15.51 13.86
C ARG A 229 -10.15 -15.26 13.49
N PHE A 230 -9.49 -14.34 14.17
CA PHE A 230 -8.14 -13.89 13.87
C PHE A 230 -7.21 -14.14 15.05
N GLN A 231 -6.21 -14.98 14.80
CA GLN A 231 -5.19 -15.34 15.77
C GLN A 231 -3.85 -15.26 15.06
N TYR A 232 -2.82 -14.86 15.80
CA TYR A 232 -1.46 -14.91 15.31
C TYR A 232 -0.60 -15.76 16.24
N ARG A 233 0.50 -16.28 15.71
CA ARG A 233 1.48 -17.03 16.49
C ARG A 233 2.56 -16.07 16.94
N ASP A 234 2.76 -15.99 18.25
CA ASP A 234 3.87 -15.27 18.87
C ASP A 234 4.80 -16.33 19.48
N GLY A 235 5.78 -16.76 18.68
CA GLY A 235 6.64 -17.90 18.98
C GLY A 235 5.84 -19.19 19.23
N ARG A 236 5.80 -19.65 20.49
CA ARG A 236 5.08 -20.88 20.89
C ARG A 236 3.62 -20.65 21.28
N PHE A 237 3.18 -19.41 21.42
CA PHE A 237 1.85 -19.09 21.94
C PHE A 237 0.93 -18.56 20.85
N LYS A 238 -0.34 -18.98 20.87
CA LYS A 238 -1.39 -18.34 20.06
C LYS A 238 -1.91 -17.12 20.81
N LYS A 239 -1.85 -15.96 20.18
CA LYS A 239 -2.33 -14.69 20.74
C LYS A 239 -3.43 -14.11 19.85
N GLY A 240 -4.38 -13.44 20.49
CA GLY A 240 -5.45 -12.73 19.80
C GLY A 240 -4.97 -11.40 19.23
N VAL A 241 -5.49 -11.01 18.07
CA VAL A 241 -5.14 -9.77 17.37
C VAL A 241 -5.81 -8.53 17.96
N ALA A 242 -6.89 -8.70 18.71
CA ALA A 242 -7.66 -7.61 19.33
C ALA A 242 -7.43 -7.56 20.83
N THR A 243 -7.25 -6.34 21.34
CA THR A 243 -7.14 -6.04 22.78
C THR A 243 -8.03 -4.84 23.14
N ALA A 244 -9.06 -5.07 23.95
CA ALA A 244 -9.87 -4.01 24.55
C ALA A 244 -9.02 -3.25 25.59
N LYS A 245 -8.72 -1.98 25.31
CA LYS A 245 -7.96 -1.11 26.22
C LYS A 245 -8.87 -0.40 27.21
N THR A 246 -10.05 0.03 26.74
CA THR A 246 -11.05 0.74 27.52
C THR A 246 -12.45 0.25 27.12
N ASP A 247 -13.48 0.80 27.76
CA ASP A 247 -14.89 0.53 27.44
C ASP A 247 -15.35 1.08 26.08
N ASN A 248 -14.51 1.91 25.44
CA ASN A 248 -14.78 2.53 24.14
C ASN A 248 -13.69 2.27 23.08
N THR A 249 -12.57 1.64 23.43
CA THR A 249 -11.39 1.53 22.54
C THR A 249 -10.89 0.10 22.51
N ILE A 250 -10.83 -0.47 21.30
CA ILE A 250 -10.21 -1.77 21.01
C ILE A 250 -9.02 -1.51 20.09
N VAL A 251 -7.85 -1.97 20.49
CA VAL A 251 -6.63 -1.91 19.67
C VAL A 251 -6.54 -3.21 18.88
N LEU A 252 -6.29 -3.09 17.58
CA LEU A 252 -6.13 -4.19 16.64
C LEU A 252 -4.71 -4.22 16.10
N ASN A 253 -4.13 -5.40 16.15
CA ASN A 253 -2.90 -5.72 15.42
C ASN A 253 -3.28 -6.39 14.09
N VAL A 254 -2.45 -6.22 13.07
CA VAL A 254 -2.67 -6.82 11.76
C VAL A 254 -2.03 -8.20 11.73
N PRO A 255 -2.77 -9.28 11.39
CA PRO A 255 -2.15 -10.59 11.17
C PRO A 255 -1.19 -10.55 9.98
N GLU A 256 -0.08 -11.30 10.05
CA GLU A 256 0.96 -11.37 9.02
C GLU A 256 0.39 -11.63 7.61
N ARG A 257 -0.56 -12.56 7.49
CA ARG A 257 -1.28 -12.87 6.25
C ARG A 257 -1.94 -11.66 5.57
N TYR A 258 -2.41 -10.69 6.36
CA TYR A 258 -3.07 -9.49 5.84
C TYR A 258 -2.15 -8.27 5.84
N HIS A 259 -0.89 -8.42 6.22
CA HIS A 259 0.04 -7.30 6.36
C HIS A 259 0.19 -6.50 5.05
N HIS A 260 0.16 -7.19 3.91
CA HIS A 260 0.27 -6.60 2.58
C HIS A 260 -1.08 -6.25 1.92
N ASN A 261 -2.20 -6.57 2.59
CA ASN A 261 -3.55 -6.19 2.17
C ASN A 261 -4.41 -5.86 3.41
N GLN A 262 -4.02 -4.80 4.09
CA GLN A 262 -4.62 -4.40 5.36
C GLN A 262 -6.08 -3.94 5.18
N LEU A 263 -6.40 -3.40 4.00
CA LEU A 263 -7.77 -3.01 3.64
C LEU A 263 -8.69 -4.24 3.65
N ARG A 264 -8.26 -5.36 3.07
CA ARG A 264 -9.03 -6.62 3.11
C ARG A 264 -9.28 -7.09 4.54
N TYR A 265 -8.28 -7.02 5.42
CA TYR A 265 -8.47 -7.38 6.84
C TYR A 265 -9.64 -6.60 7.46
N LEU A 266 -9.70 -5.29 7.23
CA LEU A 266 -10.77 -4.45 7.74
C LEU A 266 -12.12 -4.76 7.05
N GLN A 267 -12.13 -5.02 5.75
CA GLN A 267 -13.33 -5.42 5.01
C GLN A 267 -13.92 -6.74 5.55
N VAL A 268 -13.08 -7.73 5.83
CA VAL A 268 -13.49 -9.02 6.42
C VAL A 268 -13.95 -8.82 7.86
N LEU A 269 -13.22 -8.04 8.66
CA LEU A 269 -13.60 -7.69 10.02
C LEU A 269 -14.97 -7.02 10.06
N ALA A 270 -15.28 -6.17 9.08
CA ALA A 270 -16.56 -5.51 8.96
C ALA A 270 -17.73 -6.47 8.70
N GLN A 271 -17.47 -7.66 8.16
CA GLN A 271 -18.51 -8.66 7.86
C GLN A 271 -18.77 -9.64 9.01
N ILE A 272 -17.95 -9.66 10.06
CA ILE A 272 -18.17 -10.58 11.18
C ILE A 272 -19.50 -10.26 11.88
N ARG A 273 -20.31 -11.31 12.07
CA ARG A 273 -21.62 -11.27 12.74
C ARG A 273 -21.46 -11.51 14.24
N LEU A 274 -22.30 -10.89 15.06
CA LEU A 274 -22.24 -11.06 16.52
C LEU A 274 -22.82 -12.40 16.98
N ALA A 275 -23.87 -12.89 16.32
CA ALA A 275 -24.54 -14.14 16.66
C ALA A 275 -23.96 -15.32 15.86
N HIS A 276 -23.58 -16.38 16.57
CA HIS A 276 -23.06 -17.63 15.99
C HIS A 276 -23.82 -18.82 16.60
N THR A 277 -24.94 -19.21 15.99
CA THR A 277 -25.58 -20.50 16.26
C THR A 277 -25.44 -21.41 15.05
N PRO A 278 -25.40 -22.75 15.23
CA PRO A 278 -25.26 -23.69 14.12
C PRO A 278 -26.31 -23.49 13.00
N GLU A 279 -27.56 -23.22 13.38
CA GLU A 279 -28.68 -23.03 12.44
C GLU A 279 -28.53 -21.74 11.62
N LEU A 280 -28.04 -20.67 12.26
CA LEU A 280 -27.73 -19.41 11.57
C LEU A 280 -26.52 -19.58 10.65
N LEU A 281 -25.55 -20.40 11.02
CA LEU A 281 -24.39 -20.67 10.18
C LEU A 281 -24.78 -21.42 8.91
N GLU A 282 -25.58 -22.49 9.01
CA GLU A 282 -26.05 -23.25 7.85
C GLU A 282 -26.85 -22.37 6.88
N SER A 283 -27.86 -21.65 7.40
CA SER A 283 -28.68 -20.75 6.57
C SER A 283 -27.88 -19.60 5.94
N ARG A 284 -26.82 -19.10 6.58
CA ARG A 284 -25.92 -18.09 6.00
C ARG A 284 -25.03 -18.68 4.92
N MET A 285 -24.46 -19.86 5.14
CA MET A 285 -23.62 -20.53 4.13
C MET A 285 -24.41 -20.83 2.85
N GLU A 286 -25.66 -21.27 2.98
CA GLU A 286 -26.53 -21.51 1.81
C GLU A 286 -26.83 -20.21 1.05
N ARG A 287 -27.32 -19.18 1.76
CA ARG A 287 -27.66 -17.87 1.18
C ARG A 287 -26.45 -17.18 0.54
N TRP A 288 -25.33 -17.09 1.26
CA TRP A 288 -24.12 -16.44 0.74
C TRP A 288 -23.43 -17.27 -0.34
N GLY A 289 -23.62 -18.59 -0.34
CA GLY A 289 -23.20 -19.45 -1.44
C GLY A 289 -23.97 -19.16 -2.73
N GLN A 290 -25.27 -18.83 -2.65
CA GLN A 290 -26.03 -18.35 -3.81
C GLN A 290 -25.54 -16.97 -4.24
N GLU A 291 -25.48 -16.00 -3.32
CA GLU A 291 -24.99 -14.64 -3.61
C GLU A 291 -23.57 -14.63 -4.23
N LEU A 292 -22.73 -15.63 -3.91
CA LEU A 292 -21.39 -15.78 -4.47
C LEU A 292 -21.41 -16.06 -5.97
N LEU A 293 -22.39 -16.82 -6.46
CA LEU A 293 -22.50 -17.23 -7.86
C LEU A 293 -22.97 -16.09 -8.77
N GLU A 294 -23.56 -15.04 -8.21
CA GLU A 294 -23.93 -13.83 -8.94
C GLU A 294 -22.76 -12.82 -8.99
N PRO A 295 -22.28 -12.40 -10.18
CA PRO A 295 -21.10 -11.52 -10.32
C PRO A 295 -21.19 -10.21 -9.53
N LYS A 296 -22.39 -9.61 -9.46
CA LYS A 296 -22.66 -8.35 -8.77
C LYS A 296 -22.56 -8.45 -7.25
N THR A 297 -22.78 -9.63 -6.69
CA THR A 297 -22.76 -9.85 -5.23
C THR A 297 -21.58 -10.72 -4.79
N ALA A 298 -20.85 -11.29 -5.74
CA ALA A 298 -19.74 -12.20 -5.52
C ALA A 298 -18.69 -11.66 -4.55
N GLY A 299 -18.28 -10.40 -4.73
CA GLY A 299 -17.28 -9.75 -3.87
C GLY A 299 -17.72 -9.66 -2.41
N GLU A 300 -18.92 -9.13 -2.15
CA GLU A 300 -19.43 -9.03 -0.78
C GLU A 300 -19.71 -10.41 -0.17
N ALA A 301 -20.23 -11.35 -0.96
CA ALA A 301 -20.47 -12.73 -0.55
C ALA A 301 -19.17 -13.45 -0.15
N ALA A 302 -18.11 -13.29 -0.92
CA ALA A 302 -16.79 -13.84 -0.61
C ALA A 302 -16.24 -13.30 0.72
N LEU A 303 -16.35 -11.99 0.98
CA LEU A 303 -15.95 -11.40 2.25
C LEU A 303 -16.78 -11.93 3.44
N LYS A 304 -18.10 -12.10 3.26
CA LYS A 304 -18.98 -12.67 4.29
C LYS A 304 -18.60 -14.12 4.61
N LEU A 305 -18.32 -14.93 3.60
CA LEU A 305 -17.87 -16.31 3.73
C LEU A 305 -16.48 -16.38 4.38
N GLU A 306 -15.54 -15.52 3.98
CA GLU A 306 -14.22 -15.42 4.59
C GLU A 306 -14.30 -15.04 6.08
N ALA A 307 -15.24 -14.18 6.46
CA ALA A 307 -15.46 -13.79 7.86
C ALA A 307 -15.92 -14.97 8.74
N LEU A 308 -16.55 -16.01 8.17
CA LEU A 308 -16.89 -17.25 8.90
C LEU A 308 -15.67 -18.11 9.20
N GLY A 309 -14.59 -17.98 8.42
CA GLY A 309 -13.39 -18.79 8.52
C GLY A 309 -13.46 -20.07 7.68
N GLY A 310 -12.58 -21.03 7.97
CA GLY A 310 -12.38 -22.24 7.14
C GLY A 310 -13.58 -23.19 7.02
N ILE A 311 -14.67 -22.96 7.75
CA ILE A 311 -15.92 -23.71 7.54
C ILE A 311 -16.59 -23.38 6.20
N ALA A 312 -16.30 -22.20 5.64
CA ALA A 312 -16.86 -21.74 4.38
C ALA A 312 -16.09 -22.21 3.14
N SER A 313 -14.89 -22.82 3.29
CA SER A 313 -14.07 -23.23 2.15
C SER A 313 -14.81 -24.12 1.14
N PRO A 314 -15.62 -25.12 1.54
CA PRO A 314 -16.35 -25.95 0.56
C PRO A 314 -17.35 -25.18 -0.29
N VAL A 315 -17.91 -24.07 0.22
CA VAL A 315 -18.82 -23.20 -0.54
C VAL A 315 -18.03 -22.36 -1.54
N LEU A 316 -16.89 -21.82 -1.12
CA LEU A 316 -15.99 -21.05 -1.99
C LEU A 316 -15.40 -21.90 -3.11
N VAL A 317 -15.07 -23.18 -2.85
CA VAL A 317 -14.57 -24.09 -3.90
C VAL A 317 -15.59 -24.27 -5.03
N LYS A 318 -16.90 -24.31 -4.73
CA LYS A 318 -17.94 -24.35 -5.76
C LYS A 318 -17.95 -23.10 -6.64
N GLY A 319 -17.60 -21.93 -6.08
CA GLY A 319 -17.47 -20.69 -6.83
C GLY A 319 -16.35 -20.72 -7.88
N LEU A 320 -15.32 -21.57 -7.69
CA LEU A 320 -14.26 -21.78 -8.69
C LEU A 320 -14.77 -22.46 -9.97
N GLU A 321 -15.89 -23.17 -9.90
CA GLU A 321 -16.51 -23.86 -11.05
C GLU A 321 -17.40 -22.92 -11.88
N SER A 322 -17.54 -21.65 -11.48
CA SER A 322 -18.38 -20.67 -12.19
C SER A 322 -17.80 -20.32 -13.57
N GLU A 323 -18.69 -20.08 -14.54
CA GLU A 323 -18.30 -19.60 -15.87
C GLU A 323 -17.74 -18.17 -15.83
N HIS A 324 -18.13 -17.38 -14.81
CA HIS A 324 -17.76 -15.97 -14.72
C HIS A 324 -16.38 -15.77 -14.05
N PRO A 325 -15.41 -15.09 -14.71
CA PRO A 325 -14.05 -14.90 -14.17
C PRO A 325 -14.03 -14.16 -12.82
N GLN A 326 -14.82 -13.10 -12.66
CA GLN A 326 -14.95 -12.35 -11.40
C GLN A 326 -15.39 -13.24 -10.21
N VAL A 327 -16.33 -14.16 -10.42
CA VAL A 327 -16.80 -15.08 -9.37
C VAL A 327 -15.70 -16.05 -8.97
N ARG A 328 -14.99 -16.62 -9.96
CA ARG A 328 -13.84 -17.49 -9.71
C ARG A 328 -12.74 -16.75 -8.94
N PHE A 329 -12.42 -15.52 -9.35
CA PHE A 329 -11.41 -14.70 -8.70
C PHE A 329 -11.74 -14.44 -7.22
N PHE A 330 -12.91 -13.90 -6.90
CA PHE A 330 -13.27 -13.60 -5.50
C PHE A 330 -13.32 -14.85 -4.62
N SER A 331 -13.76 -15.97 -5.18
CA SER A 331 -13.76 -17.28 -4.51
C SER A 331 -12.33 -17.74 -4.20
N ALA A 332 -11.44 -17.66 -5.18
CA ALA A 332 -10.05 -18.05 -5.08
C ALA A 332 -9.27 -17.17 -4.09
N GLU A 333 -9.54 -15.86 -4.11
CA GLU A 333 -8.94 -14.88 -3.21
C GLU A 333 -9.33 -15.17 -1.75
N ALA A 334 -10.63 -15.38 -1.48
CA ALA A 334 -11.08 -15.74 -0.13
C ALA A 334 -10.48 -17.06 0.36
N LEU A 335 -10.36 -18.08 -0.53
CA LEU A 335 -9.70 -19.35 -0.20
C LEU A 335 -8.23 -19.15 0.19
N ALA A 336 -7.48 -18.33 -0.55
CA ALA A 336 -6.08 -18.03 -0.23
C ALA A 336 -5.93 -17.39 1.16
N TYR A 337 -6.77 -16.41 1.51
CA TYR A 337 -6.75 -15.80 2.85
C TYR A 337 -7.25 -16.75 3.96
N LEU A 338 -7.99 -17.81 3.62
CA LEU A 338 -8.35 -18.90 4.51
C LEU A 338 -7.27 -19.99 4.62
N ASP A 339 -6.15 -19.87 3.90
CA ASP A 339 -5.08 -20.88 3.75
C ASP A 339 -5.52 -22.16 3.05
N ASP A 340 -6.47 -22.09 2.12
CA ASP A 340 -6.89 -23.22 1.30
C ASP A 340 -6.21 -23.14 -0.08
N SER A 341 -5.51 -24.21 -0.48
CA SER A 341 -4.77 -24.24 -1.76
C SER A 341 -5.63 -24.43 -2.99
N ALA A 342 -6.91 -24.78 -2.85
CA ALA A 342 -7.81 -25.01 -3.97
C ALA A 342 -7.92 -23.82 -4.93
N GLY A 343 -7.81 -22.59 -4.43
CA GLY A 343 -7.88 -21.36 -5.24
C GLY A 343 -6.56 -20.96 -5.93
N SER A 344 -5.42 -21.57 -5.59
CA SER A 344 -4.10 -21.08 -6.04
C SER A 344 -3.91 -21.08 -7.56
N GLU A 345 -4.48 -22.07 -8.26
CA GLU A 345 -4.38 -22.17 -9.72
C GLU A 345 -5.22 -21.08 -10.42
N GLU A 346 -6.43 -20.82 -9.95
CA GLU A 346 -7.28 -19.74 -10.48
C GLU A 346 -6.68 -18.36 -10.19
N LEU A 347 -6.02 -18.17 -9.04
CA LEU A 347 -5.27 -16.93 -8.78
C LEU A 347 -4.10 -16.75 -9.76
N ALA A 348 -3.33 -17.81 -10.02
CA ALA A 348 -2.22 -17.75 -10.97
C ALA A 348 -2.71 -17.44 -12.39
N ARG A 349 -3.84 -18.02 -12.79
CA ARG A 349 -4.50 -17.69 -14.06
C ARG A 349 -4.95 -16.23 -14.10
N ALA A 350 -5.62 -15.74 -13.05
CA ALA A 350 -6.08 -14.36 -12.95
C ALA A 350 -4.93 -13.34 -13.02
N VAL A 351 -3.75 -13.65 -12.46
CA VAL A 351 -2.57 -12.77 -12.60
C VAL A 351 -2.20 -12.52 -14.06
N VAL A 352 -2.31 -13.55 -14.91
CA VAL A 352 -1.95 -13.47 -16.33
C VAL A 352 -3.10 -12.85 -17.13
N GLU A 353 -4.32 -13.34 -16.95
CA GLU A 353 -5.48 -13.04 -17.80
C GLU A 353 -6.25 -11.77 -17.40
N LEU A 354 -6.23 -11.37 -16.12
CA LEU A 354 -7.09 -10.31 -15.56
C LEU A 354 -6.24 -9.19 -14.95
N PRO A 355 -5.81 -8.19 -15.75
CA PRO A 355 -5.00 -7.07 -15.27
C PRO A 355 -5.61 -6.32 -14.07
N GLU A 356 -6.94 -6.21 -14.03
CA GLU A 356 -7.73 -5.49 -13.02
C GLU A 356 -7.59 -6.13 -11.62
N PHE A 357 -7.37 -7.44 -11.58
CA PHE A 357 -7.26 -8.22 -10.35
C PHE A 357 -5.83 -8.66 -10.01
N ARG A 358 -4.88 -8.39 -10.90
CA ARG A 358 -3.49 -8.87 -10.82
C ARG A 358 -2.79 -8.54 -9.51
N THR A 359 -2.89 -7.29 -9.06
CA THR A 359 -2.24 -6.81 -7.83
C THR A 359 -2.66 -7.65 -6.62
N LEU A 360 -3.94 -7.95 -6.54
CA LEU A 360 -4.54 -8.62 -5.38
C LEU A 360 -4.44 -10.13 -5.49
N ALA A 361 -4.47 -10.68 -6.71
CA ALA A 361 -4.14 -12.08 -6.95
C ALA A 361 -2.71 -12.42 -6.48
N LEU A 362 -1.73 -11.56 -6.82
CA LEU A 362 -0.34 -11.71 -6.36
C LEU A 362 -0.22 -11.59 -4.83
N ALA A 363 -0.90 -10.61 -4.23
CA ALA A 363 -0.93 -10.43 -2.78
C ALA A 363 -1.58 -11.63 -2.06
N ALA A 364 -2.65 -12.20 -2.62
CA ALA A 364 -3.32 -13.37 -2.10
C ALA A 364 -2.43 -14.62 -2.18
N LEU A 365 -1.73 -14.84 -3.30
CA LEU A 365 -0.76 -15.93 -3.44
C LEU A 365 0.41 -15.79 -2.44
N ALA A 366 0.91 -14.58 -2.21
CA ALA A 366 1.98 -14.31 -1.24
C ALA A 366 1.53 -14.51 0.22
N ALA A 367 0.24 -14.30 0.49
CA ALA A 367 -0.35 -14.42 1.82
C ALA A 367 -0.58 -15.89 2.24
N MET A 368 -0.55 -16.84 1.32
CA MET A 368 -0.74 -18.26 1.63
C MET A 368 0.46 -18.82 2.40
N ASP A 369 0.22 -19.55 3.48
CA ASP A 369 1.29 -20.25 4.21
C ASP A 369 1.67 -21.57 3.51
N GLN A 370 0.81 -22.06 2.61
CA GLN A 370 1.01 -23.32 1.89
C GLN A 370 2.03 -23.18 0.74
N PRO A 371 2.82 -24.24 0.46
CA PRO A 371 3.75 -24.26 -0.67
C PRO A 371 3.10 -24.01 -2.04
N ALA A 372 1.79 -24.24 -2.17
CA ALA A 372 1.04 -24.02 -3.41
C ALA A 372 1.19 -22.59 -3.93
N GLY A 373 1.07 -21.58 -3.05
CA GLY A 373 1.23 -20.17 -3.44
C GLY A 373 2.63 -19.88 -3.97
N ILE A 374 3.66 -20.31 -3.23
CA ILE A 374 5.08 -20.16 -3.59
C ILE A 374 5.38 -20.82 -4.94
N LEU A 375 4.87 -22.03 -5.19
CA LEU A 375 5.07 -22.72 -6.47
C LEU A 375 4.47 -21.94 -7.63
N ARG A 376 3.25 -21.41 -7.49
CA ARG A 376 2.62 -20.56 -8.51
C ARG A 376 3.39 -19.26 -8.74
N LEU A 377 3.88 -18.61 -7.68
CA LEU A 377 4.71 -17.42 -7.81
C LEU A 377 6.01 -17.70 -8.57
N ARG A 378 6.64 -18.86 -8.33
CA ARG A 378 7.83 -19.28 -9.09
C ARG A 378 7.53 -19.51 -10.57
N GLU A 379 6.40 -20.14 -10.90
CA GLU A 379 5.95 -20.33 -12.28
C GLU A 379 5.67 -18.99 -12.97
N LEU A 380 5.05 -18.03 -12.27
CA LEU A 380 4.74 -16.71 -12.80
C LEU A 380 5.99 -15.86 -13.09
N MET A 381 7.13 -16.12 -12.44
CA MET A 381 8.40 -15.47 -12.77
C MET A 381 8.95 -15.85 -14.16
N ASP A 382 8.38 -16.86 -14.83
CA ASP A 382 8.77 -17.25 -16.19
C ASP A 382 7.92 -16.58 -17.28
N GLN A 383 6.86 -15.84 -16.90
CA GLN A 383 5.97 -15.17 -17.85
C GLN A 383 6.67 -14.08 -18.65
N ALA A 384 6.27 -13.88 -19.90
CA ALA A 384 6.89 -12.88 -20.78
C ALA A 384 6.61 -11.42 -20.35
N ASP A 385 5.44 -11.16 -19.76
CA ASP A 385 5.05 -9.82 -19.31
C ASP A 385 5.93 -9.34 -18.12
N PRO A 386 6.67 -8.23 -18.28
CA PRO A 386 7.49 -7.63 -17.21
C PRO A 386 6.72 -7.38 -15.91
N VAL A 387 5.45 -6.97 -16.01
CA VAL A 387 4.61 -6.60 -14.86
C VAL A 387 4.23 -7.85 -14.05
N VAL A 388 3.82 -8.92 -14.72
CA VAL A 388 3.51 -10.21 -14.09
C VAL A 388 4.77 -10.78 -13.46
N ARG A 389 5.89 -10.76 -14.20
CA ARG A 389 7.14 -11.36 -13.76
C ARG A 389 7.71 -10.70 -12.52
N TYR A 390 7.87 -9.38 -12.55
CA TYR A 390 8.36 -8.65 -11.39
C TYR A 390 7.34 -8.67 -10.23
N GLY A 391 6.04 -8.62 -10.54
CA GLY A 391 4.97 -8.78 -9.56
C GLY A 391 5.08 -10.09 -8.78
N ALA A 392 5.30 -11.21 -9.49
CA ALA A 392 5.50 -12.54 -8.90
C ALA A 392 6.79 -12.63 -8.07
N PHE A 393 7.89 -12.08 -8.57
CA PHE A 393 9.13 -11.96 -7.81
C PHE A 393 8.94 -11.18 -6.51
N ASN A 394 8.29 -10.01 -6.57
CA ASN A 394 8.06 -9.18 -5.40
C ASN A 394 7.13 -9.87 -4.39
N ALA A 395 6.07 -10.53 -4.86
CA ALA A 395 5.18 -11.35 -4.04
C ALA A 395 5.93 -12.50 -3.34
N LEU A 396 6.81 -13.20 -4.06
CA LEU A 396 7.63 -14.28 -3.49
C LEU A 396 8.61 -13.75 -2.44
N ARG A 397 9.31 -12.64 -2.74
CA ARG A 397 10.26 -11.99 -1.82
C ARG A 397 9.59 -11.55 -0.53
N VAL A 398 8.34 -11.11 -0.61
CA VAL A 398 7.55 -10.71 0.55
C VAL A 398 7.12 -11.91 1.38
N SER A 399 6.69 -13.00 0.73
CA SER A 399 6.24 -14.23 1.41
C SER A 399 7.40 -15.01 2.05
N ASP A 400 8.49 -15.21 1.31
CA ASP A 400 9.70 -15.88 1.75
C ASP A 400 10.95 -15.18 1.20
N PRO A 401 11.53 -14.21 1.93
CA PRO A 401 12.75 -13.51 1.52
C PRO A 401 13.97 -14.43 1.36
N GLY A 402 13.93 -15.64 1.94
CA GLY A 402 14.99 -16.63 1.89
C GLY A 402 14.88 -17.62 0.72
N ASP A 403 13.84 -17.50 -0.11
CA ASP A 403 13.57 -18.46 -1.17
C ASP A 403 14.74 -18.54 -2.19
N PRO A 404 15.33 -19.72 -2.43
CA PRO A 404 16.43 -19.88 -3.37
C PRO A 404 16.11 -19.43 -4.81
N ALA A 405 14.84 -19.44 -5.21
CA ALA A 405 14.41 -19.02 -6.54
C ALA A 405 14.59 -17.51 -6.78
N LEU A 406 14.65 -16.71 -5.72
CA LEU A 406 14.96 -15.28 -5.82
C LEU A 406 16.41 -15.04 -6.29
N GLY A 407 17.31 -15.99 -6.07
CA GLY A 407 18.70 -15.88 -6.54
C GLY A 407 19.48 -14.71 -5.93
N ARG A 408 19.22 -14.40 -4.66
CA ARG A 408 19.86 -13.28 -3.95
C ARG A 408 21.39 -13.41 -4.00
N THR A 409 22.03 -12.38 -4.52
CA THR A 409 23.48 -12.32 -4.70
C THR A 409 24.06 -11.19 -3.86
N ARG A 410 25.11 -11.46 -3.08
CA ARG A 410 25.78 -10.43 -2.28
C ARG A 410 26.55 -9.46 -3.16
N VAL A 411 26.32 -8.17 -2.94
CA VAL A 411 26.92 -7.11 -3.76
C VAL A 411 28.38 -6.90 -3.38
N LEU A 412 28.67 -6.66 -2.10
CA LEU A 412 30.03 -6.38 -1.60
C LEU A 412 30.87 -7.64 -1.34
N GLY A 413 30.29 -8.84 -1.39
CA GLY A 413 30.99 -10.10 -1.12
C GLY A 413 32.15 -10.42 -2.08
N LEU A 414 32.19 -9.78 -3.27
CA LEU A 414 33.20 -10.06 -4.30
C LEU A 414 34.62 -9.59 -3.92
N ILE A 415 34.73 -8.51 -3.13
CA ILE A 415 36.05 -7.96 -2.72
C ILE A 415 36.70 -8.88 -1.68
N GLU A 416 35.91 -9.48 -0.79
CA GLU A 416 36.41 -10.39 0.26
C GLU A 416 36.97 -11.68 -0.35
N GLU A 417 36.30 -12.22 -1.37
CA GLU A 417 36.73 -13.43 -2.11
C GLU A 417 37.98 -13.18 -2.96
N ARG A 418 38.10 -12.02 -3.63
CA ARG A 418 39.32 -11.66 -4.39
C ARG A 418 40.52 -11.37 -3.49
N ARG A 419 40.30 -10.80 -2.29
CA ARG A 419 41.38 -10.60 -1.29
C ARG A 419 41.91 -11.90 -0.70
N HIS A 420 41.09 -12.96 -0.65
CA HIS A 420 41.51 -14.29 -0.17
C HIS A 420 42.16 -15.15 -1.28
N ALA A 421 42.17 -14.69 -2.52
CA ALA A 421 42.72 -15.42 -3.66
C ALA A 421 44.19 -15.07 -3.96
N ASP A 422 44.86 -14.30 -3.08
CA ASP A 422 46.30 -14.02 -3.25
C ASP A 422 47.11 -15.29 -2.93
N PRO A 423 47.82 -15.91 -3.90
CA PRO A 423 48.50 -17.19 -3.70
C PRO A 423 49.65 -17.12 -2.67
N ASP A 424 50.15 -15.91 -2.39
CA ASP A 424 51.27 -15.70 -1.48
C ASP A 424 50.90 -15.94 0.00
N ASP A 425 49.61 -15.87 0.35
CA ASP A 425 49.12 -16.22 1.70
C ASP A 425 48.92 -17.72 1.91
N ALA A 426 48.93 -18.54 0.84
CA ALA A 426 48.75 -20.00 0.92
C ALA A 426 50.01 -20.74 1.41
N MET A 427 51.16 -20.06 1.53
CA MET A 427 52.44 -20.66 1.97
C MET A 427 52.78 -20.36 3.44
N ALA A 428 51.88 -19.74 4.20
CA ALA A 428 52.05 -19.58 5.64
C ALA A 428 51.67 -20.88 6.38
N PHE A 429 52.67 -21.71 6.69
CA PHE A 429 52.52 -22.84 7.62
C PHE A 429 51.98 -22.35 8.97
N PRO A 430 50.92 -22.96 9.54
CA PRO A 430 50.43 -22.56 10.85
C PRO A 430 51.34 -23.16 11.92
N ILE A 431 52.25 -22.35 12.47
CA ILE A 431 52.86 -22.66 13.75
C ILE A 431 51.85 -22.26 14.82
N GLU A 432 51.38 -23.25 15.57
CA GLU A 432 50.51 -23.10 16.74
C GLU A 432 51.11 -22.09 17.74
N ALA A 433 50.50 -20.91 17.79
CA ALA A 433 50.39 -20.13 19.00
C ALA A 433 49.01 -19.49 18.98
N GLN A 434 48.22 -19.78 20.02
CA GLN A 434 46.88 -19.23 20.25
C GLN A 434 46.94 -17.70 20.24
N ALA A 435 46.71 -17.10 19.07
CA ALA A 435 46.39 -15.69 18.92
C ALA A 435 44.86 -15.58 18.78
N PRO A 436 44.23 -14.58 19.42
CA PRO A 436 42.79 -14.41 19.35
C PRO A 436 42.39 -14.18 17.89
N SER A 437 41.41 -14.96 17.42
CA SER A 437 40.80 -14.80 16.10
C SER A 437 40.53 -13.32 15.84
N PRO A 438 40.96 -12.74 14.70
CA PRO A 438 40.63 -11.36 14.40
C PRO A 438 39.11 -11.25 14.43
N SER A 439 38.60 -10.32 15.23
CA SER A 439 37.18 -10.03 15.32
C SER A 439 36.63 -9.94 13.90
N ARG A 440 35.65 -10.79 13.60
CA ARG A 440 34.88 -10.76 12.35
C ARG A 440 34.38 -9.31 12.23
N LYS A 441 35.07 -8.47 11.44
CA LYS A 441 34.59 -7.11 11.13
C LYS A 441 33.16 -7.30 10.67
N ALA A 442 32.22 -6.58 11.28
CA ALA A 442 30.83 -6.61 10.86
C ALA A 442 30.82 -6.43 9.33
N THR A 443 30.36 -7.46 8.61
CA THR A 443 30.29 -7.43 7.15
C THR A 443 29.58 -6.15 6.76
N ALA A 444 30.20 -5.34 5.90
CA ALA A 444 29.59 -4.09 5.44
C ALA A 444 28.21 -4.40 4.86
N GLU A 445 27.17 -3.68 5.28
CA GLU A 445 25.83 -3.85 4.73
C GLU A 445 25.85 -3.50 3.23
N ASP A 446 25.22 -4.34 2.41
CA ASP A 446 25.14 -4.12 0.97
C ASP A 446 24.37 -2.79 0.70
N PRO A 447 24.85 -1.95 -0.25
CA PRO A 447 24.24 -0.66 -0.53
C PRO A 447 22.82 -0.77 -1.12
N PHE A 448 22.53 -1.91 -1.78
CA PHE A 448 21.26 -2.30 -2.38
C PHE A 448 21.21 -3.82 -2.54
N GLU A 449 20.04 -4.35 -2.86
CA GLU A 449 19.85 -5.79 -3.08
C GLU A 449 20.00 -6.15 -4.57
N LEU A 450 20.73 -7.23 -4.85
CA LEU A 450 20.93 -7.75 -6.20
C LEU A 450 20.38 -9.17 -6.29
N TYR A 451 19.55 -9.43 -7.29
CA TYR A 451 18.89 -10.70 -7.51
C TYR A 451 19.17 -11.21 -8.92
N VAL A 452 19.61 -12.45 -9.04
CA VAL A 452 19.85 -13.13 -10.32
C VAL A 452 18.92 -14.33 -10.40
N VAL A 453 17.73 -14.09 -10.95
CA VAL A 453 16.64 -15.06 -11.01
C VAL A 453 16.82 -15.94 -12.23
N ARG A 454 16.93 -17.25 -12.00
CA ARG A 454 16.92 -18.23 -13.09
C ARG A 454 15.51 -18.33 -13.63
N SER A 455 15.29 -17.76 -14.79
CA SER A 455 14.01 -17.80 -15.50
C SER A 455 14.15 -18.44 -16.87
N SER A 456 13.09 -19.12 -17.32
CA SER A 456 12.97 -19.66 -18.68
C SER A 456 12.39 -18.65 -19.68
N GLY A 457 11.83 -17.53 -19.19
CA GLY A 457 11.29 -16.45 -20.01
C GLY A 457 12.37 -15.55 -20.67
N PRO A 458 11.96 -14.60 -21.54
CA PRO A 458 12.87 -13.64 -22.18
C PRO A 458 13.77 -12.90 -21.18
N PRO A 459 15.07 -12.67 -21.44
CA PRO A 459 15.95 -12.02 -20.48
C PRO A 459 15.51 -10.57 -20.21
N MET A 460 15.42 -10.20 -18.94
CA MET A 460 14.92 -8.89 -18.50
C MET A 460 15.72 -8.38 -17.31
N ILE A 461 15.98 -7.07 -17.28
CA ILE A 461 16.53 -6.37 -16.13
C ILE A 461 15.42 -5.47 -15.57
N HIS A 462 15.16 -5.58 -14.27
CA HIS A 462 14.22 -4.71 -13.57
C HIS A 462 14.93 -3.80 -12.58
N LEU A 463 14.52 -2.53 -12.59
CA LEU A 463 14.91 -1.52 -11.61
C LEU A 463 13.68 -0.89 -10.97
N SER A 464 13.78 -0.61 -9.68
CA SER A 464 12.75 0.12 -8.93
C SER A 464 13.20 1.55 -8.64
N ARG A 465 12.46 2.55 -9.12
CA ARG A 465 12.65 3.95 -8.70
C ARG A 465 11.65 4.35 -7.62
N SER A 466 10.60 3.54 -7.41
CA SER A 466 9.46 3.90 -6.58
C SER A 466 9.35 3.15 -5.26
N ARG A 467 9.90 1.93 -5.16
CA ARG A 467 9.61 1.02 -4.04
C ARG A 467 10.82 0.68 -3.19
N ARG A 468 11.78 -0.05 -3.75
CA ARG A 468 12.94 -0.57 -3.03
C ARG A 468 14.21 -0.35 -3.82
N ARG A 469 15.33 -0.39 -3.11
CA ARG A 469 16.69 -0.37 -3.65
C ARG A 469 17.10 -1.77 -4.09
N GLU A 470 16.49 -2.27 -5.15
CA GLU A 470 16.76 -3.61 -5.66
C GLU A 470 16.95 -3.61 -7.17
N ILE A 471 17.83 -4.50 -7.63
CA ILE A 471 18.10 -4.76 -9.04
C ILE A 471 17.85 -6.25 -9.28
N VAL A 472 16.96 -6.57 -10.21
CA VAL A 472 16.57 -7.95 -10.50
C VAL A 472 16.91 -8.28 -11.95
N LEU A 473 17.74 -9.30 -12.14
CA LEU A 473 18.13 -9.82 -13.44
C LEU A 473 17.43 -11.16 -13.64
N PHE A 474 16.50 -11.21 -14.59
CA PHE A 474 15.77 -12.42 -14.96
C PHE A 474 16.37 -13.06 -16.20
N GLY A 475 16.70 -14.34 -16.10
CA GLY A 475 17.24 -15.12 -17.21
C GLY A 475 18.75 -15.32 -17.09
N ARG A 476 19.42 -15.41 -18.23
CA ARG A 476 20.88 -15.62 -18.34
C ARG A 476 21.47 -14.61 -19.31
N ASP A 477 22.80 -14.57 -19.33
CA ASP A 477 23.60 -13.88 -20.36
C ASP A 477 23.31 -12.37 -20.42
N HIS A 478 23.26 -11.74 -19.23
CA HIS A 478 23.15 -10.29 -19.12
C HIS A 478 24.52 -9.66 -19.38
N GLU A 479 24.77 -9.26 -20.62
CA GLU A 479 26.01 -8.60 -21.01
C GLU A 479 25.81 -7.12 -21.36
N LEU A 480 26.83 -6.31 -21.05
CA LEU A 480 26.95 -4.94 -21.51
C LEU A 480 27.75 -4.91 -22.82
N LEU A 481 27.14 -4.41 -23.89
CA LEU A 481 27.69 -4.37 -25.24
C LEU A 481 28.59 -3.15 -25.45
N PRO A 482 29.90 -3.32 -25.72
CA PRO A 482 30.79 -2.23 -26.11
C PRO A 482 30.42 -1.65 -27.51
N PRO A 483 30.77 -0.39 -27.81
CA PRO A 483 31.52 0.55 -26.98
C PRO A 483 30.63 1.17 -25.91
N VAL A 484 31.20 1.35 -24.71
CA VAL A 484 30.50 1.87 -23.53
C VAL A 484 31.29 3.06 -23.03
N VAL A 485 30.64 4.22 -22.96
CA VAL A 485 31.13 5.37 -22.19
C VAL A 485 29.98 5.82 -21.30
N LEU A 486 29.90 5.18 -20.14
CA LEU A 486 28.84 5.39 -19.18
C LEU A 486 29.41 6.05 -17.95
N GLY A 487 28.98 7.27 -17.71
CA GLY A 487 29.43 8.06 -16.59
C GLY A 487 28.38 9.12 -16.36
N GLY A 488 27.64 8.99 -15.27
CA GLY A 488 26.65 9.98 -14.90
C GLY A 488 27.30 11.21 -14.26
N THR A 489 26.47 11.99 -13.59
CA THR A 489 26.81 13.12 -12.69
C THR A 489 27.55 12.72 -11.41
N GLY A 490 27.85 11.43 -11.24
CA GLY A 490 28.58 10.88 -10.10
C GLY A 490 30.07 10.67 -10.38
N PRO A 491 30.84 10.23 -9.37
CA PRO A 491 32.29 10.06 -9.51
C PRO A 491 32.68 8.80 -10.30
N ILE A 492 31.74 7.98 -10.76
CA ILE A 492 32.01 6.66 -11.37
C ILE A 492 31.83 6.73 -12.88
N LEU A 493 32.87 6.30 -13.61
CA LEU A 493 32.92 6.21 -15.06
C LEU A 493 33.26 4.79 -15.49
N LEU A 494 32.53 4.28 -16.47
CA LEU A 494 32.72 3.01 -17.15
C LEU A 494 33.14 3.31 -18.59
N ASN A 495 34.24 2.70 -19.02
CA ASN A 495 34.78 2.84 -20.35
C ASN A 495 35.13 1.46 -20.93
N ALA A 496 34.67 1.19 -22.15
CA ALA A 496 35.07 0.03 -22.94
C ALA A 496 35.07 0.39 -24.41
N ALA A 497 36.16 0.07 -25.11
CA ALA A 497 36.27 0.26 -26.55
C ALA A 497 35.45 -0.80 -27.32
N LEU A 498 35.21 -0.55 -28.60
CA LEU A 498 34.58 -1.53 -29.49
C LEU A 498 35.38 -2.86 -29.46
N ASP A 499 34.68 -3.98 -29.34
CA ASP A 499 35.22 -5.34 -29.23
C ASP A 499 36.05 -5.65 -27.96
N ASP A 500 36.13 -4.71 -27.00
CA ASP A 500 36.77 -4.99 -25.72
C ASP A 500 35.91 -5.92 -24.87
N ARG A 501 36.52 -6.98 -24.33
CA ARG A 501 35.84 -7.93 -23.42
C ARG A 501 35.96 -7.52 -21.97
N ARG A 502 36.60 -6.38 -21.70
CA ARG A 502 36.78 -5.83 -20.37
C ARG A 502 36.26 -4.40 -20.32
N ILE A 503 35.71 -4.04 -19.17
CA ILE A 503 35.22 -2.70 -18.88
C ILE A 503 36.13 -2.11 -17.81
N GLU A 504 36.71 -0.96 -18.12
CA GLU A 504 37.44 -0.15 -17.15
C GLU A 504 36.45 0.68 -16.34
N ILE A 505 36.46 0.52 -15.02
CA ILE A 505 35.58 1.23 -14.09
C ILE A 505 36.46 2.08 -13.18
N SER A 506 36.30 3.40 -13.28
CA SER A 506 37.09 4.35 -12.51
C SER A 506 36.20 5.17 -11.58
N ARG A 507 36.67 5.41 -10.35
CA ARG A 507 36.11 6.39 -9.42
C ARG A 507 37.04 7.60 -9.34
N ILE A 508 36.54 8.75 -9.77
CA ILE A 508 37.25 10.03 -9.78
C ILE A 508 36.59 10.95 -8.74
N GLU A 509 37.30 11.21 -7.66
CA GLU A 509 36.82 12.12 -6.62
C GLU A 509 37.29 13.56 -6.89
N LEU A 510 36.41 14.54 -6.65
CA LEU A 510 36.73 15.96 -6.74
C LEU A 510 37.64 16.46 -5.58
N THR A 511 38.04 15.57 -4.67
CA THR A 511 38.81 15.86 -3.45
C THR A 511 40.33 15.70 -3.62
N GLY A 512 40.82 15.41 -4.84
CA GLY A 512 42.25 15.30 -5.13
C GLY A 512 42.89 13.95 -4.76
N THR A 513 42.08 12.99 -4.33
CA THR A 513 42.45 11.58 -4.17
C THR A 513 42.74 10.96 -5.55
N PRO A 514 43.78 10.10 -5.68
CA PRO A 514 44.08 9.47 -6.96
C PRO A 514 42.90 8.59 -7.41
N PRO A 515 42.61 8.52 -8.72
CA PRO A 515 41.49 7.75 -9.24
C PRO A 515 41.68 6.27 -8.90
N GLN A 516 40.62 5.65 -8.38
CA GLN A 516 40.60 4.20 -8.17
C GLN A 516 40.07 3.55 -9.43
N ILE A 517 40.86 2.68 -10.05
CA ILE A 517 40.50 2.01 -11.31
C ILE A 517 40.44 0.51 -11.05
N LEU A 518 39.33 -0.10 -11.43
CA LEU A 518 39.12 -1.54 -11.44
C LEU A 518 38.71 -1.98 -12.84
N THR A 519 38.99 -3.24 -13.16
CA THR A 519 38.56 -3.85 -14.43
C THR A 519 37.54 -4.93 -14.14
N SER A 520 36.47 -4.95 -14.93
CA SER A 520 35.39 -5.95 -14.90
C SER A 520 35.29 -6.66 -16.26
N SER A 521 34.65 -7.83 -16.31
CA SER A 521 34.14 -8.39 -17.56
C SER A 521 32.91 -7.61 -18.07
N THR A 522 32.38 -8.04 -19.22
CA THR A 522 31.11 -7.55 -19.79
C THR A 522 29.86 -8.11 -19.10
N ASP A 523 29.98 -9.09 -18.18
CA ASP A 523 28.85 -9.60 -17.40
C ASP A 523 28.32 -8.52 -16.46
N LEU A 524 27.04 -8.18 -16.63
CA LEU A 524 26.37 -7.12 -15.89
C LEU A 524 26.40 -7.36 -14.37
N VAL A 525 26.35 -8.62 -13.92
CA VAL A 525 26.45 -8.95 -12.49
C VAL A 525 27.83 -8.55 -11.95
N GLU A 526 28.90 -8.85 -12.68
CA GLU A 526 30.26 -8.46 -12.30
C GLU A 526 30.45 -6.94 -12.36
N VAL A 527 29.89 -6.27 -13.37
CA VAL A 527 29.94 -4.81 -13.52
C VAL A 527 29.26 -4.14 -12.32
N ILE A 528 28.02 -4.51 -11.99
CA ILE A 528 27.27 -3.93 -10.86
C ILE A 528 28.04 -4.12 -9.55
N ARG A 529 28.59 -5.31 -9.30
CA ARG A 529 29.36 -5.61 -8.09
C ARG A 529 30.67 -4.83 -8.05
N THR A 530 31.34 -4.63 -9.18
CA THR A 530 32.59 -3.85 -9.28
C THR A 530 32.33 -2.35 -9.07
N VAL A 531 31.24 -1.82 -9.63
CA VAL A 531 30.78 -0.44 -9.40
C VAL A 531 30.44 -0.23 -7.92
N ALA A 532 29.68 -1.14 -7.30
CA ALA A 532 29.38 -1.08 -5.88
C ALA A 532 30.64 -1.24 -4.99
N ALA A 533 31.62 -2.04 -5.42
CA ALA A 533 32.90 -2.19 -4.74
C ALA A 533 33.72 -0.89 -4.69
N LEU A 534 33.57 -0.04 -5.71
CA LEU A 534 34.10 1.32 -5.74
C LEU A 534 33.28 2.30 -4.89
N GLY A 535 32.25 1.83 -4.19
CA GLY A 535 31.41 2.63 -3.30
C GLY A 535 30.26 3.36 -3.99
N ALA A 536 29.78 2.85 -5.13
CA ALA A 536 28.58 3.38 -5.77
C ALA A 536 27.34 3.26 -4.89
N THR A 537 26.49 4.28 -4.93
CA THR A 537 25.16 4.22 -4.33
C THR A 537 24.13 3.65 -5.32
N TYR A 538 22.98 3.20 -4.83
CA TYR A 538 21.90 2.70 -5.69
C TYR A 538 21.48 3.69 -6.79
N PRO A 539 21.25 5.00 -6.50
CA PRO A 539 20.94 5.98 -7.55
C PRO A 539 21.99 6.07 -8.66
N GLN A 540 23.28 5.90 -8.33
CA GLN A 540 24.36 5.92 -9.32
C GLN A 540 24.31 4.70 -10.23
N VAL A 541 24.04 3.51 -9.68
CA VAL A 541 23.86 2.29 -10.48
C VAL A 541 22.64 2.40 -11.39
N VAL A 542 21.52 2.94 -10.89
CA VAL A 542 20.33 3.22 -11.71
C VAL A 542 20.68 4.16 -12.87
N SER A 543 21.38 5.26 -12.61
CA SER A 543 21.80 6.22 -13.64
C SER A 543 22.71 5.57 -14.72
N ILE A 544 23.63 4.69 -14.31
CA ILE A 544 24.50 3.93 -15.23
C ILE A 544 23.67 3.00 -16.12
N LEU A 545 22.73 2.24 -15.56
CA LEU A 545 21.89 1.30 -16.31
C LEU A 545 20.91 2.02 -17.25
N GLU A 546 20.33 3.14 -16.81
CA GLU A 546 19.52 4.00 -17.69
C GLU A 546 20.35 4.64 -18.81
N GLY A 547 21.60 5.02 -18.51
CA GLY A 547 22.58 5.42 -19.51
C GLY A 547 22.84 4.31 -20.53
N ALA A 548 23.06 3.08 -20.07
CA ALA A 548 23.28 1.91 -20.93
C ALA A 548 22.07 1.63 -21.83
N LYS A 549 20.84 1.75 -21.31
CA LYS A 549 19.61 1.64 -22.11
C LYS A 549 19.56 2.72 -23.19
N ARG A 550 19.84 3.99 -22.84
CA ARG A 550 19.83 5.12 -23.80
C ARG A 550 20.85 4.95 -24.92
N GLN A 551 22.00 4.36 -24.61
CA GLN A 551 23.05 4.06 -25.59
C GLN A 551 22.88 2.71 -26.29
N ALA A 552 21.80 1.96 -26.01
CA ALA A 552 21.51 0.62 -26.54
C ALA A 552 22.62 -0.42 -26.25
N ASN A 553 23.30 -0.29 -25.10
CA ASN A 553 24.35 -1.22 -24.67
C ASN A 553 23.84 -2.45 -23.91
N LEU A 554 22.53 -2.60 -23.69
CA LEU A 554 21.96 -3.73 -22.95
C LEU A 554 21.39 -4.78 -23.90
N VAL A 555 21.76 -6.05 -23.72
CA VAL A 555 21.18 -7.18 -24.47
C VAL A 555 19.74 -7.45 -24.03
N ALA A 556 19.49 -7.38 -22.72
CA ALA A 556 18.18 -7.62 -22.12
C ALA A 556 17.33 -6.35 -22.06
N GLU A 557 16.01 -6.49 -22.08
CA GLU A 557 15.11 -5.36 -21.91
C GLU A 557 15.21 -4.79 -20.49
N LEU A 558 15.36 -3.46 -20.37
CA LEU A 558 15.35 -2.76 -19.08
C LEU A 558 13.96 -2.23 -18.77
N ALA A 559 13.28 -2.90 -17.83
CA ALA A 559 12.00 -2.49 -17.25
C ALA A 559 12.23 -1.64 -15.99
N ILE A 560 11.53 -0.51 -15.87
CA ILE A 560 11.61 0.39 -14.72
C ILE A 560 10.23 0.47 -14.10
N ASP A 561 10.14 0.20 -12.80
CA ASP A 561 8.86 0.21 -12.07
C ASP A 561 7.76 -0.59 -12.80
N ALA A 562 8.11 -1.74 -13.40
CA ALA A 562 7.12 -2.62 -14.06
C ALA A 562 6.28 -3.31 -13.00
N VAL A 563 5.20 -2.67 -12.57
CA VAL A 563 4.33 -3.19 -11.52
C VAL A 563 2.87 -3.08 -11.87
N PRO A 564 2.03 -3.97 -11.29
CA PRO A 564 0.60 -3.98 -11.55
C PRO A 564 -0.05 -2.61 -11.28
N SER A 565 -1.08 -2.34 -12.07
CA SER A 565 -1.89 -1.12 -12.04
C SER A 565 -2.69 -0.97 -10.74
N GLU A 566 -3.24 0.22 -10.56
CA GLU A 566 -4.07 0.59 -9.40
C GLU A 566 -5.30 -0.32 -9.27
N VAL A 567 -5.77 -0.50 -8.03
CA VAL A 567 -6.85 -1.42 -7.66
C VAL A 567 -8.24 -0.81 -7.81
N GLU A 568 -8.40 0.27 -8.57
CA GLU A 568 -9.67 0.98 -8.70
C GLU A 568 -10.78 0.09 -9.26
N ASP A 569 -10.50 -0.67 -10.32
CA ASP A 569 -11.46 -1.58 -10.93
C ASP A 569 -11.83 -2.73 -9.99
N TYR A 570 -10.86 -3.25 -9.23
CA TYR A 570 -11.15 -4.20 -8.16
C TYR A 570 -12.07 -3.61 -7.11
N ASP A 571 -11.82 -2.38 -6.65
CA ASP A 571 -12.66 -1.73 -5.66
C ASP A 571 -14.08 -1.49 -6.19
N ARG A 572 -14.25 -1.12 -7.47
CA ARG A 572 -15.57 -1.04 -8.10
C ARG A 572 -16.26 -2.41 -8.15
N ALA A 573 -15.56 -3.47 -8.54
CA ALA A 573 -16.10 -4.82 -8.58
C ALA A 573 -16.51 -5.32 -7.18
N LEU A 574 -15.68 -5.09 -6.17
CA LEU A 574 -15.91 -5.53 -4.80
C LEU A 574 -17.03 -4.74 -4.11
N LEU A 575 -17.05 -3.41 -4.28
CA LEU A 575 -17.87 -2.50 -3.49
C LEU A 575 -19.17 -2.10 -4.19
N ALA A 576 -19.11 -1.88 -5.50
CA ALA A 576 -20.28 -1.51 -6.31
C ALA A 576 -20.92 -2.72 -7.01
N GLY A 577 -20.23 -3.87 -7.03
CA GLY A 577 -20.72 -5.05 -7.74
C GLY A 577 -20.72 -4.85 -9.26
N GLU A 578 -19.86 -3.96 -9.75
CA GLU A 578 -19.67 -3.76 -11.19
C GLU A 578 -18.99 -4.99 -11.79
N ASP A 579 -19.35 -5.33 -13.02
CA ASP A 579 -18.62 -6.31 -13.80
C ASP A 579 -17.54 -5.56 -14.56
N VAL A 580 -16.29 -5.75 -14.13
CA VAL A 580 -15.12 -5.05 -14.65
C VAL A 580 -14.30 -5.92 -15.61
N VAL A 581 -14.70 -7.17 -15.78
CA VAL A 581 -14.00 -8.09 -16.69
C VAL A 581 -14.49 -7.82 -18.10
N HIS A 582 -13.66 -7.16 -18.90
CA HIS A 582 -13.98 -6.91 -20.30
C HIS A 582 -13.70 -8.16 -21.14
N ASP A 583 -14.74 -8.78 -21.68
CA ASP A 583 -14.60 -9.81 -22.71
C ASP A 583 -14.01 -9.15 -23.98
N GLU A 584 -12.79 -9.52 -24.39
CA GLU A 584 -12.16 -9.06 -25.64
C GLU A 584 -13.00 -9.37 -26.90
N ALA A 585 -14.06 -10.19 -26.77
CA ALA A 585 -14.92 -10.61 -27.87
C ALA A 585 -16.06 -9.65 -28.23
N VAL A 586 -16.30 -8.56 -27.50
CA VAL A 586 -17.33 -7.57 -27.89
C VAL A 586 -16.81 -6.16 -27.69
N SER A 587 -16.32 -5.54 -28.77
CA SER A 587 -16.27 -4.08 -28.85
C SER A 587 -17.72 -3.57 -28.84
N PRO A 588 -18.19 -2.85 -27.80
CA PRO A 588 -19.47 -2.21 -27.87
C PRO A 588 -19.28 -1.01 -28.79
N ALA A 589 -19.86 -1.10 -29.99
CA ALA A 589 -20.15 0.09 -30.77
C ALA A 589 -20.91 1.06 -29.86
N SER A 590 -20.32 2.24 -29.66
CA SER A 590 -20.90 3.48 -29.11
C SER A 590 -22.35 3.34 -28.64
N PHE A 591 -22.56 3.08 -27.36
CA PHE A 591 -23.84 3.34 -26.70
C PHE A 591 -23.82 4.78 -26.22
N GLU A 592 -24.65 5.61 -26.84
CA GLU A 592 -25.10 6.89 -26.27
C GLU A 592 -25.90 6.56 -25.00
N GLU A 593 -25.55 7.18 -23.87
CA GLU A 593 -26.29 7.07 -22.62
C GLU A 593 -27.71 7.62 -22.83
N GLU A 594 -28.68 6.71 -22.85
CA GLU A 594 -30.10 7.06 -22.79
C GLU A 594 -30.48 7.18 -21.30
N ASP A 595 -30.73 8.42 -20.85
CA ASP A 595 -31.18 8.76 -19.51
C ASP A 595 -32.43 7.95 -19.09
N ALA A 596 -32.32 7.18 -18.01
CA ALA A 596 -33.44 6.51 -17.34
C ALA A 596 -33.59 7.00 -15.88
N PRO A 597 -34.82 7.08 -15.34
CA PRO A 597 -35.19 8.11 -14.38
C PRO A 597 -34.82 7.80 -12.92
N GLU A 598 -34.48 8.85 -12.19
CA GLU A 598 -34.30 8.83 -10.73
C GLU A 598 -35.61 8.47 -10.01
N GLY A 599 -35.63 7.32 -9.32
CA GLY A 599 -36.65 7.03 -8.32
C GLY A 599 -36.81 5.56 -7.96
N ALA A 600 -36.01 5.09 -6.99
CA ALA A 600 -36.38 4.18 -5.88
C ALA A 600 -35.23 3.24 -5.48
N ALA A 601 -34.59 3.51 -4.32
CA ALA A 601 -34.35 2.57 -3.22
C ALA A 601 -33.28 3.15 -2.27
N GLU A 602 -33.72 3.90 -1.26
CA GLU A 602 -32.91 4.17 -0.08
C GLU A 602 -32.61 2.83 0.63
N ARG A 603 -31.38 2.32 0.49
CA ARG A 603 -30.77 1.41 1.46
C ARG A 603 -29.79 2.21 2.31
N ARG A 604 -30.23 2.61 3.50
CA ARG A 604 -29.36 3.16 4.56
C ARG A 604 -28.43 2.05 5.04
N GLY A 605 -27.21 2.02 4.50
CA GLY A 605 -26.16 1.07 4.92
C GLY A 605 -24.82 1.20 4.19
N LEU A 606 -24.76 1.92 3.06
CA LEU A 606 -23.56 1.99 2.22
C LEU A 606 -22.93 3.40 2.09
N GLY A 607 -23.40 4.37 2.88
CA GLY A 607 -22.86 5.73 2.87
C GLY A 607 -21.41 5.86 3.35
N LEU A 608 -20.86 4.81 3.98
CA LEU A 608 -19.48 4.82 4.49
C LEU A 608 -18.45 4.47 3.41
N ILE A 609 -18.80 3.64 2.42
CA ILE A 609 -17.84 3.10 1.44
C ILE A 609 -17.45 4.15 0.39
N ARG A 610 -18.39 5.04 0.02
CA ARG A 610 -18.10 6.12 -0.94
C ARG A 610 -17.20 7.24 -0.38
N ARG A 611 -16.94 7.24 0.93
CA ARG A 611 -16.05 8.20 1.62
C ARG A 611 -14.61 7.69 1.79
N ILE A 612 -14.31 6.50 1.24
CA ILE A 612 -13.04 5.77 1.35
C ILE A 612 -12.06 6.12 0.20
N LEU A 613 -12.54 6.72 -0.89
CA LEU A 613 -11.67 7.17 -1.99
C LEU A 613 -10.99 8.51 -1.64
N PRO A 614 -9.66 8.65 -1.78
CA PRO A 614 -9.03 9.95 -1.91
C PRO A 614 -9.52 10.58 -3.22
N GLY A 615 -10.13 11.76 -3.14
CA GLY A 615 -10.46 12.52 -4.35
C GLY A 615 -9.18 12.79 -5.14
N ALA A 616 -9.16 12.36 -6.40
CA ALA A 616 -8.14 12.72 -7.38
C ALA A 616 -8.14 14.25 -7.58
N GLY A 617 -7.39 14.95 -6.74
CA GLY A 617 -7.09 16.37 -6.90
C GLY A 617 -5.99 16.53 -7.95
N GLY A 618 -6.35 16.48 -9.22
CA GLY A 618 -5.45 16.91 -10.30
C GLY A 618 -5.09 18.39 -10.12
N PRO A 619 -3.81 18.79 -10.30
CA PRO A 619 -3.42 20.20 -10.22
C PRO A 619 -4.05 20.96 -11.39
N GLY A 620 -4.70 22.07 -11.06
CA GLY A 620 -5.38 22.95 -11.99
C GLY A 620 -4.47 23.35 -13.16
N ARG A 621 -4.99 23.14 -14.37
CA ARG A 621 -4.46 23.73 -15.61
C ARG A 621 -4.41 25.26 -15.45
N SER A 622 -3.22 25.78 -15.23
CA SER A 622 -2.85 27.16 -15.52
C SER A 622 -2.95 27.37 -17.02
N ALA A 623 -3.96 28.12 -17.46
CA ALA A 623 -4.10 28.57 -18.83
C ALA A 623 -3.09 29.71 -19.07
N ALA A 624 -2.01 29.41 -19.80
CA ALA A 624 -1.14 30.44 -20.36
C ALA A 624 -1.83 31.07 -21.59
N PRO A 625 -1.88 32.41 -21.71
CA PRO A 625 -2.46 33.07 -22.87
C PRO A 625 -1.46 33.13 -24.03
N SER A 626 -1.82 32.54 -25.16
CA SER A 626 -1.21 32.83 -26.46
C SER A 626 -1.93 34.02 -27.10
N GLY A 627 -1.22 35.11 -27.39
CA GLY A 627 -1.74 36.22 -28.16
C GLY A 627 -0.61 37.02 -28.81
N ARG A 628 -0.31 36.73 -30.07
CA ARG A 628 0.44 37.58 -30.99
C ARG A 628 -0.55 38.48 -31.73
N GLU A 629 -0.25 39.78 -31.68
CA GLU A 629 -0.36 40.79 -32.75
C GLU A 629 -1.68 41.01 -33.51
N GLY A 630 -2.08 42.28 -33.61
CA GLY A 630 -2.78 42.79 -34.80
C GLY A 630 -4.03 43.64 -34.57
N GLU A 631 -3.80 44.94 -34.32
CA GLU A 631 -4.47 46.11 -34.91
C GLU A 631 -6.00 46.24 -35.10
N ALA A 632 -6.46 47.43 -34.71
CA ALA A 632 -7.40 48.34 -35.40
C ALA A 632 -8.90 48.37 -35.05
N GLU A 633 -9.30 49.56 -34.53
CA GLU A 633 -10.53 50.36 -34.82
C GLU A 633 -11.91 49.75 -34.45
N ARG A 634 -12.98 50.46 -34.06
CA ARG A 634 -13.38 51.83 -33.67
C ARG A 634 -14.87 51.72 -33.23
N GLU A 635 -15.35 52.71 -32.47
CA GLU A 635 -16.76 53.19 -32.37
C GLU A 635 -17.81 52.28 -31.66
N GLU A 636 -18.28 52.66 -30.47
CA GLU A 636 -19.51 53.45 -30.17
C GLU A 636 -20.83 52.69 -30.38
N GLU A 637 -21.54 52.33 -29.28
CA GLU A 637 -22.91 52.79 -28.96
C GLU A 637 -23.65 51.94 -27.89
N ALA A 638 -24.15 52.66 -26.88
CA ALA A 638 -25.49 52.61 -26.28
C ALA A 638 -26.15 51.29 -25.77
N SER A 639 -26.23 51.23 -24.43
CA SER A 639 -27.48 51.20 -23.64
C SER A 639 -28.17 49.86 -23.24
N SER A 640 -28.43 49.81 -21.92
CA SER A 640 -29.59 49.23 -21.21
C SER A 640 -29.51 47.78 -20.65
N PRO A 641 -30.13 47.51 -19.47
CA PRO A 641 -29.59 46.62 -18.44
C PRO A 641 -30.30 45.25 -18.31
N PRO A 642 -29.70 44.23 -17.65
CA PRO A 642 -30.42 43.01 -17.33
C PRO A 642 -31.04 43.00 -15.93
N ALA A 643 -32.21 42.37 -15.87
CA ALA A 643 -33.03 42.16 -14.69
C ALA A 643 -32.48 41.09 -13.74
N SER A 644 -32.91 41.26 -12.49
CA SER A 644 -32.76 40.48 -11.27
C SER A 644 -32.69 38.95 -11.38
N ARG A 645 -31.67 38.37 -10.71
CA ARG A 645 -31.71 36.99 -10.17
C ARG A 645 -31.60 37.02 -8.65
N ARG A 646 -32.49 36.27 -8.00
CA ARG A 646 -32.57 36.05 -6.55
C ARG A 646 -31.38 35.20 -6.03
N PRO A 647 -30.88 35.43 -4.81
CA PRO A 647 -29.78 34.66 -4.22
C PRO A 647 -30.27 33.43 -3.44
N GLY A 648 -29.54 32.32 -3.59
CA GLY A 648 -29.76 31.06 -2.87
C GLY A 648 -28.79 30.89 -1.70
N LEU A 649 -29.36 30.79 -0.49
CA LEU A 649 -29.03 29.84 0.59
C LEU A 649 -27.55 29.56 0.93
N PHE A 650 -26.83 30.57 1.42
CA PHE A 650 -25.69 30.39 2.34
C PHE A 650 -25.61 31.58 3.32
N SER A 651 -26.57 31.67 4.23
CA SER A 651 -26.52 32.64 5.35
C SER A 651 -27.52 32.30 6.45
N ARG A 652 -27.31 31.19 7.15
CA ARG A 652 -27.87 30.98 8.49
C ARG A 652 -26.84 30.29 9.36
N PHE A 653 -26.72 30.78 10.59
CA PHE A 653 -25.80 30.39 11.67
C PHE A 653 -24.43 31.07 11.69
N LEU A 654 -24.44 32.36 12.00
CA LEU A 654 -23.54 32.99 12.97
C LEU A 654 -24.11 34.38 13.28
N ASN A 655 -24.83 34.50 14.41
CA ASN A 655 -24.88 35.67 15.30
C ASN A 655 -26.10 35.58 16.21
N ARG A 656 -25.86 35.01 17.39
CA ARG A 656 -26.71 35.20 18.57
C ARG A 656 -25.83 35.75 19.70
N ALA A 657 -25.54 37.04 19.61
CA ALA A 657 -25.10 37.88 20.72
C ALA A 657 -25.29 39.35 20.29
N GLY A 658 -26.41 39.96 20.73
CA GLY A 658 -26.53 41.42 20.78
C GLY A 658 -25.76 41.95 22.00
N ALA A 659 -25.69 43.24 22.29
CA ALA A 659 -26.08 44.49 21.65
C ALA A 659 -25.46 45.60 22.53
N SER A 660 -25.13 46.75 21.93
CA SER A 660 -25.04 48.13 22.49
C SER A 660 -23.76 48.80 21.97
N GLU A 661 -23.83 49.77 21.03
CA GLU A 661 -24.06 51.21 21.29
C GLU A 661 -23.03 51.78 22.29
N LEU A 662 -22.32 52.90 22.11
CA LEU A 662 -22.49 54.13 21.33
C LEU A 662 -21.16 54.92 21.40
N GLN A 663 -20.89 55.74 20.36
CA GLN A 663 -20.16 57.04 20.36
C GLN A 663 -18.81 57.22 21.11
N LYS A 664 -17.73 57.36 20.30
CA LYS A 664 -16.80 58.52 20.10
C LYS A 664 -16.56 59.55 21.22
N PRO A 665 -15.45 60.34 21.19
CA PRO A 665 -14.59 60.68 20.04
C PRO A 665 -13.31 59.86 19.86
#